data_AF-A0A7C3TD78-F1
#
_entry.id   AF-A0A7C3TD78-F1
#
_cell.length_a   1.000
_cell.length_b   1.000
_cell.length_c   1.000
_cell.angle_alpha   90.00
_cell.angle_beta   90.00
_cell.angle_gamma   90.00
#
_symmetry.space_group_name_H-M   'P 1'
#
loop_
_entity.id
_entity.type
_entity.pdbx_description
1 polymer ?
#
loop_
_entity_poly.entity_id
_entity_poly.type
_entity_poly.pdbx_seq_one_letter_code
_entity_poly.pdbx_strand_id
1 'polypeptide(L)'
;MKMLSVHSIQLSLPICLVLGKIYKFQTRKSVMQGRANLRKVAPLSWCIILLFSIIAFSQNAVGAYAGTTVYDFVAHAPDASWSSGAGILKFPGNSANSSGFACYMYNALLEDGSTWQRVLETHPQWIGSGYIMGAYPQQEVPSNAQLTVRIGFLSGATGTDGARFEVYFDEYRGMNVAPLRHTIFSHLAKLDSKIDLVTEDLGYLAGKKGNFILYVNAGQTSDRDWAVWAEAKLETKALPDLVITDVWEKDGQIRYNVKNIGEASTSAKSFCNCLSVDGKQVAKHCVSQLLQPGQEAEGVFDYAWQPAPGEHVVRVCADCENNVEESNEKNNCLEERWLKENLPDLVIVEVKSDRNNSLIGYVLKNSGGEIAKGGHSTTLYVDGKETTHDLVSIDLSPGETYESWFMDYEWPECHNISVKICADNYNQVKEINEGNNCLEKKCISYPVPIIIVSGPSAINVTQDSVTVVWVTNKKSDSTVRYSERSTGEEKTVYDASIVKDHLMKIIGLKPRTTYRFYVGSKDQCGNAAVSKTMVFETTSPPDEENPSVTLILPERLAGVVDILANASDNVGVAYVMFSMDGVVKFIDFSSPYVWVCNTTMFSNGVHSFDAIAFDAAGNEAIDTKDGMIDNPIPDTNPPIVRITIPSKEWVHDLVEIEAWIEDREYHKIPAGYIQAAELYIDGVLVKAWGYSWLSFDLFTGNIIVNPKRSNLTFTYLWNATGLEPNSEHTIEVKAWDDSGNYGHDSIRVKIFSMMPIGEYLEKIKTGAIKITNIEVTRNVVRHDNWFNVSLTIKNTGNTILRDFMIVDNCKGFQAIALPWPDKSSDTIVVYDPDFLGLPLSQVIIQPLTETLNPGEALAVNYHAVPFLTYPYYWLRDYDYIIGDCTTYVPTTVYFECENAFYSQNFELPYFPVRNDDDRDGVNDLDDAFRSADYLIITNPRGLFIQNNPHDPAGVDSVNLLLQYAAVLAKLKHGVLGYISGPYSPEEIRNHIYGIWSNRLNEAFRHPDIMDAYLLIIGETEVVSSYTCDVNIEWSGGDKTDYVRLSDYYYGENGLIVGRIIGDNARDLLKPIKASIDVYLGYGFNRQTAVFTSGYEDEGCGDFPGEVRDAADDASEQIPNCIIIDWRNFVKTEWNIRFTEYDAFALKDLDGDGIDEIIIANDEDQRVYIYTSDGIPWKRAPMGIQCHFTRYDGFALGDVDGDGINEIIIANDEEDLVYIYELNGALKGSWYFEFNQWDQIATGDILHEYM
;
A
#
# COMPACT_ATOMS: atom_id res chain seq x y z
N MET A 1 39.97 12.16 55.98
CA MET A 1 40.54 13.27 55.19
C MET A 1 41.92 13.54 55.75
N LYS A 2 42.97 13.55 54.92
CA LYS A 2 44.38 13.51 55.36
C LYS A 2 44.70 12.24 56.21
N MET A 3 45.93 11.94 56.65
CA MET A 3 47.20 12.69 56.57
C MET A 3 48.40 11.71 56.48
N LEU A 4 49.53 12.03 57.13
CA LEU A 4 50.08 11.19 58.22
C LEU A 4 49.04 10.19 58.80
N SER A 5 49.41 9.01 59.27
CA SER A 5 50.71 8.32 59.32
C SER A 5 50.47 6.98 60.01
N VAL A 6 51.43 6.05 59.97
CA VAL A 6 51.38 4.79 60.75
C VAL A 6 50.20 3.92 60.26
N HIS A 7 50.03 2.69 60.76
CA HIS A 7 48.85 2.30 61.59
C HIS A 7 48.12 3.48 62.31
N SER A 8 47.02 3.37 63.04
CA SER A 8 46.58 2.34 63.98
C SER A 8 45.17 2.74 64.46
N ILE A 9 44.77 2.20 65.61
CA ILE A 9 44.32 3.04 66.73
C ILE A 9 44.92 4.48 66.61
N GLN A 10 44.07 5.51 66.37
CA GLN A 10 44.41 6.96 66.25
C GLN A 10 45.01 7.44 64.89
N LEU A 11 44.66 8.62 64.32
CA LEU A 11 43.42 9.45 64.40
C LEU A 11 43.33 10.54 63.27
N SER A 12 42.13 10.80 62.72
CA SER A 12 41.55 12.10 62.28
C SER A 12 42.23 13.14 61.31
N LEU A 13 41.48 13.50 60.24
CA LEU A 13 41.18 14.88 59.70
C LEU A 13 42.31 15.83 59.19
N PRO A 14 42.03 16.98 58.52
CA PRO A 14 40.91 17.40 57.62
C PRO A 14 41.37 18.07 56.28
N ILE A 15 40.47 18.27 55.28
CA ILE A 15 40.56 19.35 54.21
C ILE A 15 41.72 19.22 53.18
N CYS A 16 41.76 19.75 51.93
CA CYS A 16 40.83 20.08 50.81
C CYS A 16 41.71 20.48 49.58
N LEU A 17 41.11 20.76 48.40
CA LEU A 17 41.60 21.61 47.28
C LEU A 17 42.86 21.12 46.50
N VAL A 18 42.78 20.90 45.16
CA VAL A 18 42.94 21.85 44.02
C VAL A 18 44.42 22.09 43.65
N LEU A 19 44.89 22.19 42.40
CA LEU A 19 44.34 22.14 41.02
C LEU A 19 44.98 20.92 40.27
N GLY A 20 44.58 20.43 39.08
CA GLY A 20 44.01 21.05 37.86
C GLY A 20 45.01 20.81 36.70
N LYS A 21 44.64 20.62 35.42
CA LYS A 21 43.43 21.02 34.67
C LYS A 21 43.24 20.05 33.45
N ILE A 22 42.02 19.53 33.19
CA ILE A 22 41.07 19.95 32.11
C ILE A 22 41.48 19.45 30.70
N TYR A 23 40.66 18.84 29.82
CA TYR A 23 39.25 18.34 29.73
C TYR A 23 39.20 17.40 28.46
N LYS A 24 38.18 16.65 27.98
CA LYS A 24 36.79 16.20 28.28
C LYS A 24 36.46 15.03 27.29
N PHE A 25 35.35 14.26 27.30
CA PHE A 25 34.14 14.13 28.15
C PHE A 25 33.74 12.63 28.26
N GLN A 26 32.95 12.28 29.29
CA GLN A 26 32.18 11.03 29.49
C GLN A 26 31.23 10.68 28.29
N THR A 27 30.54 9.53 28.16
CA THR A 27 29.67 8.74 29.11
C THR A 27 29.21 7.40 28.42
N ARG A 28 28.60 6.31 28.96
CA ARG A 28 28.15 5.84 30.32
C ARG A 28 27.75 4.32 30.31
N LYS A 29 28.22 3.49 31.26
CA LYS A 29 27.58 2.26 31.88
C LYS A 29 27.13 1.04 31.00
N SER A 30 26.77 -0.19 31.47
CA SER A 30 27.06 -1.11 32.64
C SER A 30 25.95 -2.21 32.75
N VAL A 31 26.02 -3.48 33.26
CA VAL A 31 27.02 -4.30 34.02
C VAL A 31 26.57 -5.80 34.25
N MET A 32 27.49 -6.77 34.48
CA MET A 32 27.34 -8.11 35.17
C MET A 32 26.44 -9.25 34.55
N GLN A 33 26.49 -10.58 34.89
CA GLN A 33 27.35 -11.49 35.72
C GLN A 33 27.17 -13.01 35.35
N GLY A 34 28.05 -13.95 35.78
CA GLY A 34 27.89 -15.44 35.68
C GLY A 34 28.99 -16.29 36.40
N ARG A 35 28.78 -17.60 36.73
CA ARG A 35 29.55 -18.38 37.76
C ARG A 35 30.12 -19.79 37.40
N ALA A 36 31.41 -20.02 37.75
CA ALA A 36 32.01 -21.08 38.62
C ALA A 36 32.18 -22.62 38.31
N ASN A 37 33.47 -23.06 38.26
CA ASN A 37 34.17 -24.19 38.97
C ASN A 37 33.69 -25.68 39.02
N LEU A 38 34.59 -26.65 38.70
CA LEU A 38 35.26 -27.59 39.67
C LEU A 38 36.25 -28.67 39.08
N ARG A 39 37.47 -28.76 39.67
CA ARG A 39 38.42 -29.89 39.98
C ARG A 39 38.20 -31.33 39.44
N LYS A 40 39.23 -32.19 39.20
CA LYS A 40 40.73 -32.09 39.08
C LYS A 40 41.28 -33.27 38.17
N VAL A 41 42.35 -34.09 38.34
CA VAL A 41 43.29 -34.51 39.43
C VAL A 41 44.78 -34.56 38.96
N ALA A 42 45.56 -35.65 39.17
CA ALA A 42 46.96 -35.98 38.77
C ALA A 42 47.30 -37.43 39.28
N PRO A 43 48.55 -37.98 39.43
CA PRO A 43 49.90 -37.42 39.72
C PRO A 43 50.98 -37.86 38.68
N LEU A 44 52.31 -37.72 38.81
CA LEU A 44 53.22 -37.13 39.82
C LEU A 44 53.84 -35.83 39.23
N SER A 45 55.13 -35.41 39.26
CA SER A 45 56.41 -35.72 39.96
C SER A 45 57.36 -34.50 39.72
N TRP A 46 58.42 -34.17 40.46
CA TRP A 46 58.97 -34.57 41.78
C TRP A 46 59.81 -33.35 42.28
N CYS A 47 59.71 -32.94 43.56
CA CYS A 47 60.76 -33.04 44.61
C CYS A 47 62.11 -32.32 44.34
N ILE A 48 62.69 -31.53 45.27
CA ILE A 48 62.57 -31.49 46.75
C ILE A 48 62.96 -30.06 47.27
N ILE A 49 62.20 -29.38 48.16
CA ILE A 49 62.42 -29.18 49.64
C ILE A 49 63.66 -28.31 50.02
N LEU A 50 63.68 -27.36 50.98
CA LEU A 50 62.68 -26.62 51.82
C LEU A 50 63.31 -25.35 52.48
N LEU A 51 62.46 -24.53 53.12
CA LEU A 51 62.69 -23.49 54.17
C LEU A 51 64.10 -23.33 54.80
N PHE A 52 64.55 -22.07 54.98
CA PHE A 52 64.46 -21.31 56.25
C PHE A 52 64.91 -19.83 56.11
N SER A 53 64.54 -18.96 57.06
CA SER A 53 64.86 -17.52 57.08
C SER A 53 66.13 -17.21 57.89
N ILE A 54 67.00 -16.30 57.43
CA ILE A 54 68.00 -15.58 58.26
C ILE A 54 68.54 -14.31 57.54
N ILE A 55 69.18 -13.40 58.29
CA ILE A 55 69.59 -12.05 57.87
C ILE A 55 71.03 -12.01 57.29
N ALA A 56 71.20 -11.24 56.21
CA ALA A 56 72.47 -10.75 55.63
C ALA A 56 72.08 -9.48 54.81
N PHE A 57 72.60 -8.25 54.92
CA PHE A 57 73.95 -7.73 55.23
C PHE A 57 75.03 -8.40 54.35
N SER A 58 75.80 -7.71 53.50
CA SER A 58 76.36 -6.36 53.71
C SER A 58 76.84 -5.66 52.43
N GLN A 59 76.81 -4.32 52.46
CA GLN A 59 77.82 -3.38 51.95
C GLN A 59 78.37 -3.46 50.51
N ASN A 60 78.23 -2.31 49.81
CA ASN A 60 79.27 -1.53 49.14
C ASN A 60 80.56 -2.23 48.65
N ALA A 61 80.81 -2.14 47.34
CA ALA A 61 81.99 -1.45 46.82
C ALA A 61 81.77 -1.05 45.35
N VAL A 62 81.82 0.25 45.03
CA VAL A 62 82.05 0.72 43.65
C VAL A 62 83.54 0.85 43.48
N GLY A 63 84.18 -0.20 42.94
CA GLY A 63 85.57 -0.12 42.49
C GLY A 63 85.61 0.60 41.14
N ALA A 64 86.26 1.75 41.08
CA ALA A 64 86.64 2.33 39.80
C ALA A 64 87.77 1.47 39.20
N TYR A 65 87.56 0.96 37.98
CA TYR A 65 88.62 0.26 37.24
C TYR A 65 89.71 1.27 36.88
N ALA A 66 90.89 1.10 37.50
CA ALA A 66 92.09 1.86 37.17
C ALA A 66 92.84 1.16 36.04
N GLY A 67 93.56 1.95 35.23
CA GLY A 67 94.25 1.50 34.02
C GLY A 67 95.25 0.36 34.25
N THR A 68 95.45 -0.49 33.24
CA THR A 68 96.37 -1.61 33.31
C THR A 68 97.81 -1.15 33.05
N THR A 69 98.75 -1.48 33.93
CA THR A 69 100.18 -1.23 33.71
C THR A 69 100.72 -2.13 32.58
N VAL A 70 101.24 -1.50 31.53
CA VAL A 70 101.83 -2.11 30.32
C VAL A 70 103.29 -2.48 30.57
N TYR A 71 104.06 -1.58 31.18
CA TYR A 71 105.46 -1.79 31.51
C TYR A 71 105.89 -0.92 32.71
N ASP A 72 106.58 -1.50 33.68
CA ASP A 72 107.11 -0.79 34.86
C ASP A 72 108.64 -0.69 34.74
N PHE A 73 109.13 0.50 34.42
CA PHE A 73 110.55 0.78 34.17
C PHE A 73 111.38 0.72 35.47
N VAL A 74 110.81 1.09 36.62
CA VAL A 74 111.47 0.91 37.91
C VAL A 74 111.58 -0.59 38.21
N ALA A 75 110.55 -1.38 37.94
CA ALA A 75 110.56 -2.82 38.20
C ALA A 75 111.55 -3.61 37.32
N HIS A 76 111.87 -3.11 36.12
CA HIS A 76 112.72 -3.74 35.11
C HIS A 76 114.05 -3.00 34.84
N ALA A 77 114.52 -2.17 35.79
CA ALA A 77 115.80 -1.46 35.67
C ALA A 77 117.04 -2.32 35.30
N PRO A 78 117.15 -3.62 35.67
CA PRO A 78 118.22 -4.49 35.16
C PRO A 78 118.24 -4.70 33.64
N ASP A 79 117.10 -4.57 32.97
CA ASP A 79 116.96 -4.82 31.52
C ASP A 79 117.41 -3.61 30.68
N ALA A 80 117.57 -2.45 31.32
CA ALA A 80 118.04 -1.24 30.67
C ALA A 80 119.56 -1.24 30.45
N SER A 81 119.97 -0.80 29.27
CA SER A 81 121.37 -0.52 28.95
C SER A 81 121.79 0.80 29.58
N TRP A 82 122.40 0.73 30.77
CA TRP A 82 122.86 1.89 31.53
C TRP A 82 124.16 2.48 30.98
N SER A 83 124.23 3.81 30.92
CA SER A 83 125.41 4.54 30.46
C SER A 83 125.44 5.98 31.00
N SER A 84 126.61 6.61 30.94
CA SER A 84 126.86 8.01 31.26
C SER A 84 127.85 8.63 30.28
N GLY A 85 128.22 9.90 30.48
CA GLY A 85 129.30 10.54 29.72
C GLY A 85 130.68 9.86 29.84
N ALA A 86 130.84 8.94 30.79
CA ALA A 86 132.04 8.09 30.94
C ALA A 86 131.98 6.77 30.16
N GLY A 87 130.82 6.39 29.60
CA GLY A 87 130.61 5.15 28.85
C GLY A 87 129.54 4.24 29.45
N ILE A 88 129.63 2.94 29.15
CA ILE A 88 128.65 1.93 29.56
C ILE A 88 128.83 1.58 31.04
N LEU A 89 127.73 1.56 31.80
CA LEU A 89 127.66 1.22 33.21
C LEU A 89 127.09 -0.20 33.41
N LYS A 90 127.19 -0.73 34.64
CA LYS A 90 126.59 -2.01 35.02
C LYS A 90 125.46 -1.79 36.03
N PHE A 91 124.45 -2.66 35.99
CA PHE A 91 123.39 -2.73 36.99
C PHE A 91 123.50 -4.05 37.80
N PRO A 92 123.33 -4.03 39.14
CA PRO A 92 123.39 -2.83 39.99
C PRO A 92 124.81 -2.24 39.97
N GLY A 93 124.89 -0.91 39.92
CA GLY A 93 126.15 -0.18 39.98
C GLY A 93 126.74 -0.12 41.38
N ASN A 94 128.03 0.19 41.48
CA ASN A 94 128.69 0.47 42.75
C ASN A 94 128.48 1.95 43.10
N SER A 95 127.92 2.24 44.29
CA SER A 95 127.61 3.60 44.73
C SER A 95 128.84 4.49 44.99
N ALA A 96 130.05 3.92 44.97
CA ALA A 96 131.31 4.67 45.00
C ALA A 96 131.88 5.01 43.59
N ASN A 97 131.14 4.75 42.51
CA ASN A 97 131.62 4.94 41.14
C ASN A 97 131.42 6.37 40.64
N SER A 98 132.52 7.13 40.50
CA SER A 98 132.49 8.50 39.95
C SER A 98 132.11 8.60 38.47
N SER A 99 132.08 7.48 37.75
CA SER A 99 131.47 7.41 36.41
C SER A 99 129.93 7.44 36.43
N GLY A 100 129.29 7.48 37.61
CA GLY A 100 127.85 7.33 37.79
C GLY A 100 127.43 5.88 38.05
N PHE A 101 126.24 5.68 38.59
CA PHE A 101 125.70 4.35 38.91
C PHE A 101 124.17 4.35 38.91
N ALA A 102 123.58 3.18 38.67
CA ALA A 102 122.15 2.93 38.88
C ALA A 102 121.98 1.65 39.71
N CYS A 103 121.16 1.68 40.75
CA CYS A 103 120.93 0.53 41.63
C CYS A 103 119.56 0.58 42.32
N TYR A 104 119.13 -0.56 42.86
CA TYR A 104 117.92 -0.61 43.69
C TYR A 104 118.20 -0.27 45.14
N MET A 105 117.39 0.64 45.68
CA MET A 105 117.31 0.92 47.10
C MET A 105 115.99 0.36 47.64
N TYR A 106 116.09 -0.52 48.64
CA TYR A 106 114.96 -1.25 49.22
C TYR A 106 114.58 -0.65 50.57
N ASN A 107 113.27 -0.52 50.83
CA ASN A 107 112.72 0.23 51.96
C ASN A 107 113.30 1.65 52.07
N ALA A 108 113.45 2.31 50.92
CA ALA A 108 114.05 3.63 50.81
C ALA A 108 113.14 4.69 51.43
N LEU A 109 113.69 5.49 52.35
CA LEU A 109 113.06 6.71 52.85
C LEU A 109 113.36 7.85 51.87
N LEU A 110 112.31 8.49 51.36
CA LEU A 110 112.42 9.60 50.41
C LEU A 110 112.30 10.97 51.12
N GLU A 111 112.61 12.04 50.42
CA GLU A 111 112.62 13.40 50.98
C GLU A 111 111.27 13.86 51.58
N ASP A 112 110.15 13.35 51.08
CA ASP A 112 108.79 13.62 51.58
C ASP A 112 108.44 12.83 52.86
N GLY A 113 109.37 11.99 53.33
CA GLY A 113 109.17 11.08 54.46
C GLY A 113 108.43 9.79 54.10
N SER A 114 108.05 9.57 52.83
CA SER A 114 107.47 8.30 52.38
C SER A 114 108.53 7.19 52.36
N THR A 115 108.14 5.96 52.65
CA THR A 115 109.03 4.79 52.64
C THR A 115 108.56 3.79 51.57
N TRP A 116 109.40 3.55 50.57
CA TRP A 116 109.06 2.74 49.40
C TRP A 116 109.82 1.41 49.41
N GLN A 117 109.12 0.28 49.20
CA GLN A 117 109.74 -1.06 49.30
C GLN A 117 110.90 -1.28 48.33
N ARG A 118 110.84 -0.70 47.13
CA ARG A 118 111.92 -0.66 46.14
C ARG A 118 111.78 0.63 45.32
N VAL A 119 112.88 1.35 45.16
CA VAL A 119 113.02 2.47 44.22
C VAL A 119 114.30 2.30 43.40
N LEU A 120 114.38 2.99 42.28
CA LEU A 120 115.57 3.04 41.43
C LEU A 120 116.36 4.32 41.75
N GLU A 121 117.50 4.19 42.41
CA GLU A 121 118.47 5.28 42.55
C GLU A 121 119.34 5.34 41.28
N THR A 122 119.48 6.53 40.72
CA THR A 122 120.35 6.84 39.58
C THR A 122 121.23 8.03 39.93
N HIS A 123 122.54 7.82 40.05
CA HIS A 123 123.49 8.91 40.21
C HIS A 123 124.14 9.23 38.86
N PRO A 124 124.00 10.47 38.34
CA PRO A 124 124.80 10.96 37.22
C PRO A 124 126.31 10.79 37.44
N GLN A 125 127.08 10.82 36.36
CA GLN A 125 128.54 10.94 36.43
C GLN A 125 128.95 12.15 37.28
N TRP A 126 129.97 11.98 38.14
CA TRP A 126 130.43 13.01 39.08
C TRP A 126 131.32 14.07 38.39
N ILE A 127 130.71 14.80 37.44
CA ILE A 127 131.19 16.04 36.83
C ILE A 127 130.00 17.01 36.70
N GLY A 128 130.23 18.32 36.75
CA GLY A 128 129.18 19.31 36.48
C GLY A 128 128.55 19.09 35.09
N SER A 129 127.21 19.16 35.00
CA SER A 129 126.41 18.74 33.84
C SER A 129 126.62 17.28 33.38
N GLY A 130 127.11 16.42 34.28
CA GLY A 130 127.14 14.98 34.08
C GLY A 130 125.73 14.39 34.01
N TYR A 131 125.58 13.27 33.31
CA TYR A 131 124.31 12.57 33.16
C TYR A 131 124.44 11.07 33.44
N ILE A 132 123.30 10.42 33.61
CA ILE A 132 123.13 8.97 33.49
C ILE A 132 121.85 8.69 32.70
N MET A 133 121.88 7.64 31.86
CA MET A 133 120.71 7.18 31.12
C MET A 133 120.59 5.66 31.17
N GLY A 134 119.36 5.17 31.26
CA GLY A 134 118.99 3.76 31.12
C GLY A 134 118.07 3.60 29.92
N ALA A 135 118.58 3.00 28.84
CA ALA A 135 117.80 2.72 27.65
C ALA A 135 117.18 1.31 27.72
N TYR A 136 115.85 1.24 27.85
CA TYR A 136 115.11 0.00 28.03
C TYR A 136 114.89 -0.74 26.70
N PRO A 137 114.59 -2.06 26.72
CA PRO A 137 114.22 -2.81 25.52
C PRO A 137 113.04 -2.18 24.78
N GLN A 138 112.91 -2.43 23.48
CA GLN A 138 111.86 -1.81 22.67
C GLN A 138 110.46 -2.18 23.17
N GLN A 139 109.69 -1.15 23.51
CA GLN A 139 108.27 -1.27 23.85
C GLN A 139 107.43 -0.79 22.67
N GLU A 140 106.22 -1.32 22.56
CA GLU A 140 105.16 -0.81 21.70
C GLU A 140 104.19 0.00 22.56
N VAL A 141 103.85 1.22 22.12
CA VAL A 141 102.96 2.11 22.88
C VAL A 141 101.50 1.79 22.51
N PRO A 142 100.64 1.39 23.46
CA PRO A 142 99.21 1.14 23.16
C PRO A 142 98.47 2.37 22.64
N SER A 143 97.29 2.14 22.04
CA SER A 143 96.42 3.19 21.48
C SER A 143 95.94 4.21 22.51
N ASN A 144 95.76 3.77 23.76
CA ASN A 144 95.24 4.53 24.89
C ASN A 144 96.32 4.74 25.98
N ALA A 145 97.60 4.83 25.61
CA ALA A 145 98.70 4.81 26.56
C ALA A 145 98.89 6.14 27.33
N GLN A 146 99.26 6.04 28.62
CA GLN A 146 99.79 7.13 29.45
C GLN A 146 101.12 6.72 30.10
N LEU A 147 101.95 7.69 30.48
CA LEU A 147 103.16 7.47 31.28
C LEU A 147 103.02 8.16 32.65
N THR A 148 103.05 7.38 33.72
CA THR A 148 102.98 7.85 35.12
C THR A 148 104.35 7.73 35.79
N VAL A 149 104.91 8.82 36.32
CA VAL A 149 106.27 8.87 36.90
C VAL A 149 106.29 9.63 38.22
N ARG A 150 107.04 9.11 39.22
CA ARG A 150 107.33 9.75 40.50
C ARG A 150 108.83 9.89 40.72
N ILE A 151 109.28 11.11 40.98
CA ILE A 151 110.70 11.50 40.98
C ILE A 151 111.04 12.48 42.12
N GLY A 152 112.29 12.44 42.57
CA GLY A 152 112.82 13.28 43.65
C GLY A 152 114.10 12.68 44.24
N PHE A 153 114.33 12.88 45.54
CA PHE A 153 115.60 12.57 46.21
C PHE A 153 115.46 11.58 47.38
N LEU A 154 116.55 10.83 47.66
CA LEU A 154 116.66 10.06 48.90
C LEU A 154 116.72 10.99 50.12
N SER A 155 116.07 10.58 51.21
CA SER A 155 116.09 11.32 52.47
C SER A 155 117.52 11.49 53.01
N GLY A 156 117.91 12.73 53.29
CA GLY A 156 119.27 13.06 53.77
C GLY A 156 120.28 13.46 52.69
N ALA A 157 119.86 13.55 51.42
CA ALA A 157 120.66 14.19 50.38
C ALA A 157 121.10 15.60 50.82
N THR A 158 122.38 15.93 50.69
CA THR A 158 122.98 17.16 51.22
C THR A 158 124.11 17.65 50.33
N GLY A 159 123.76 18.42 49.29
CA GLY A 159 124.73 19.03 48.36
C GLY A 159 124.19 19.45 46.99
N THR A 160 123.11 18.82 46.51
CA THR A 160 122.56 19.01 45.15
C THR A 160 122.02 20.42 44.86
N ASP A 161 122.22 20.91 43.63
CA ASP A 161 121.53 22.10 43.09
C ASP A 161 120.17 21.79 42.41
N GLY A 162 119.82 20.50 42.32
CA GLY A 162 118.56 20.00 41.77
C GLY A 162 118.75 19.29 40.42
N ALA A 163 118.47 17.99 40.40
CA ALA A 163 118.60 17.14 39.22
C ALA A 163 117.41 17.26 38.25
N ARG A 164 117.72 17.27 36.95
CA ARG A 164 116.72 17.24 35.88
C ARG A 164 116.45 15.80 35.45
N PHE A 165 115.20 15.38 35.62
CA PHE A 165 114.67 14.08 35.21
C PHE A 165 113.96 14.24 33.86
N GLU A 166 114.34 13.42 32.88
CA GLU A 166 113.82 13.47 31.53
C GLU A 166 113.48 12.06 31.06
N VAL A 167 112.38 11.91 30.32
CA VAL A 167 112.05 10.63 29.67
C VAL A 167 111.94 10.86 28.18
N TYR A 168 112.73 10.08 27.44
CA TYR A 168 112.72 10.09 25.98
C TYR A 168 112.15 8.77 25.44
N PHE A 169 111.56 8.82 24.26
CA PHE A 169 111.20 7.64 23.47
C PHE A 169 111.89 7.71 22.10
N ASP A 170 112.84 6.82 21.88
CA ASP A 170 113.56 6.68 20.61
C ASP A 170 112.76 5.75 19.69
N GLU A 171 111.90 6.33 18.85
CA GLU A 171 111.05 5.63 17.89
C GLU A 171 111.89 4.87 16.86
N TYR A 172 111.65 3.56 16.76
CA TYR A 172 112.32 2.67 15.83
C TYR A 172 111.75 2.82 14.41
N ARG A 173 112.58 3.33 13.49
CA ARG A 173 112.21 3.62 12.10
C ARG A 173 112.81 2.64 11.09
N GLY A 174 113.13 1.42 11.53
CA GLY A 174 113.77 0.38 10.73
C GLY A 174 115.29 0.27 10.92
N MET A 175 115.88 -0.85 10.52
CA MET A 175 117.33 -1.10 10.63
C MET A 175 118.14 -0.04 9.88
N ASN A 176 119.22 0.42 10.50
CA ASN A 176 120.15 1.45 10.00
C ASN A 176 119.54 2.86 9.81
N VAL A 177 118.28 3.09 10.18
CA VAL A 177 117.70 4.44 10.27
C VAL A 177 117.87 4.93 11.71
N ALA A 178 118.44 6.13 11.89
CA ALA A 178 118.55 6.73 13.22
C ALA A 178 117.14 6.90 13.84
N PRO A 179 116.93 6.55 15.12
CA PRO A 179 115.62 6.67 15.75
C PRO A 179 115.14 8.13 15.78
N LEU A 180 113.83 8.35 15.87
CA LEU A 180 113.29 9.68 16.16
C LEU A 180 113.13 9.81 17.67
N ARG A 181 113.95 10.66 18.30
CA ARG A 181 113.81 10.96 19.72
C ARG A 181 112.63 11.89 19.94
N HIS A 182 111.63 11.39 20.66
CA HIS A 182 110.58 12.20 21.27
C HIS A 182 110.96 12.49 22.72
N THR A 183 110.83 13.74 23.16
CA THR A 183 110.87 14.08 24.59
C THR A 183 109.46 13.95 25.12
N ILE A 184 109.23 13.02 26.05
CA ILE A 184 107.92 12.87 26.70
C ILE A 184 107.78 13.97 27.76
N PHE A 185 108.73 14.09 28.68
CA PHE A 185 108.83 15.23 29.59
C PHE A 185 110.28 15.55 29.98
N SER A 186 110.50 16.76 30.51
CA SER A 186 111.76 17.23 31.06
C SER A 186 111.49 18.10 32.30
N HIS A 187 111.61 17.50 33.48
CA HIS A 187 111.24 18.11 34.77
C HIS A 187 112.47 18.37 35.64
N LEU A 188 112.46 19.48 36.38
CA LEU A 188 113.54 19.83 37.32
C LEU A 188 113.05 19.60 38.74
N ALA A 189 113.36 18.43 39.30
CA ALA A 189 113.12 18.16 40.71
C ALA A 189 114.10 18.97 41.57
N LYS A 190 113.67 19.33 42.78
CA LYS A 190 114.51 20.01 43.77
C LYS A 190 114.30 19.34 45.12
N LEU A 191 115.34 19.33 45.95
CA LEU A 191 115.25 18.85 47.33
C LEU A 191 114.41 19.83 48.15
N ASP A 192 113.10 19.61 48.16
CA ASP A 192 112.08 20.51 48.73
C ASP A 192 111.10 19.79 49.68
N SER A 193 111.39 18.52 49.96
CA SER A 193 110.61 17.60 50.82
C SER A 193 109.29 17.16 50.20
N LYS A 194 109.27 16.96 48.88
CA LYS A 194 108.16 16.33 48.13
C LYS A 194 108.71 15.37 47.08
N ILE A 195 107.91 14.36 46.72
CA ILE A 195 108.11 13.57 45.51
C ILE A 195 107.15 14.10 44.44
N ASP A 196 107.70 14.58 43.34
CA ASP A 196 106.93 15.11 42.21
C ASP A 196 106.29 13.97 41.43
N LEU A 197 105.02 14.15 41.04
CA LEU A 197 104.25 13.25 40.18
C LEU A 197 104.04 13.91 38.82
N VAL A 198 104.43 13.22 37.75
CA VAL A 198 104.21 13.60 36.36
C VAL A 198 103.38 12.51 35.68
N THR A 199 102.35 12.90 34.92
CA THR A 199 101.53 11.98 34.11
C THR A 199 101.31 12.59 32.73
N GLU A 200 101.73 11.90 31.68
CA GLU A 200 101.65 12.36 30.29
C GLU A 200 100.82 11.39 29.43
N ASP A 201 99.96 11.91 28.56
CA ASP A 201 99.20 11.14 27.57
C ASP A 201 100.11 10.82 26.37
N LEU A 202 100.21 9.55 25.99
CA LEU A 202 101.06 9.07 24.89
C LEU A 202 100.26 8.61 23.66
N GLY A 203 98.97 8.97 23.52
CA GLY A 203 98.16 8.65 22.35
C GLY A 203 98.76 9.15 21.02
N TYR A 204 99.56 10.22 21.04
CA TYR A 204 100.31 10.70 19.86
C TYR A 204 101.49 9.77 19.45
N LEU A 205 101.83 8.78 20.28
CA LEU A 205 102.78 7.70 20.00
C LEU A 205 102.11 6.34 19.79
N ALA A 206 100.78 6.26 19.80
CA ALA A 206 100.00 5.03 19.61
C ALA A 206 100.50 4.15 18.46
N GLY A 207 100.70 2.86 18.74
CA GLY A 207 101.17 1.85 17.79
C GLY A 207 102.65 1.96 17.40
N LYS A 208 103.40 2.95 17.90
CA LYS A 208 104.83 3.07 17.63
C LYS A 208 105.63 2.13 18.52
N LYS A 209 106.71 1.58 17.95
CA LYS A 209 107.70 0.78 18.68
C LYS A 209 108.98 1.59 18.86
N GLY A 210 109.61 1.49 20.02
CA GLY A 210 110.79 2.31 20.33
C GLY A 210 111.34 2.05 21.72
N ASN A 211 112.54 2.59 21.98
CA ASN A 211 113.23 2.44 23.25
C ASN A 211 112.86 3.60 24.17
N PHE A 212 112.23 3.32 25.31
CA PHE A 212 112.09 4.29 26.40
C PHE A 212 113.44 4.48 27.09
N ILE A 213 113.77 5.71 27.43
CA ILE A 213 115.04 6.09 28.06
C ILE A 213 114.75 6.96 29.27
N LEU A 214 115.00 6.44 30.47
CA LEU A 214 115.05 7.25 31.68
C LEU A 214 116.40 7.97 31.73
N TYR A 215 116.39 9.29 31.91
CA TYR A 215 117.58 10.15 31.85
C TYR A 215 117.62 11.12 33.03
N VAL A 216 118.76 11.24 33.69
CA VAL A 216 118.99 12.23 34.75
C VAL A 216 120.24 13.04 34.45
N ASN A 217 120.12 14.36 34.50
CA ASN A 217 121.21 15.33 34.40
C ASN A 217 121.41 16.01 35.76
N ALA A 218 122.66 16.08 36.22
CA ALA A 218 123.01 16.54 37.57
C ALA A 218 122.67 18.01 37.85
N GLY A 219 122.82 18.90 36.86
CA GLY A 219 122.77 20.35 37.07
C GLY A 219 124.15 20.98 36.91
N GLN A 220 124.48 21.99 37.71
CA GLN A 220 125.81 22.63 37.66
C GLN A 220 126.84 21.92 38.56
N THR A 221 126.42 21.35 39.68
CA THR A 221 127.26 20.42 40.46
C THR A 221 126.83 18.97 40.20
N SER A 222 127.49 18.02 40.88
CA SER A 222 127.23 16.59 40.72
C SER A 222 127.50 15.79 42.01
N ASP A 223 127.54 16.50 43.15
CA ASP A 223 127.94 15.94 44.44
C ASP A 223 126.68 15.66 45.27
N ARG A 224 126.31 14.38 45.33
CA ARG A 224 125.20 13.82 46.15
C ARG A 224 123.80 14.17 45.63
N ASP A 225 123.60 14.05 44.33
CA ASP A 225 122.29 14.27 43.70
C ASP A 225 121.31 13.12 43.94
N TRP A 226 121.75 11.96 44.43
CA TRP A 226 120.93 10.88 45.05
C TRP A 226 119.53 10.72 44.42
N ALA A 227 119.46 10.70 43.09
CA ALA A 227 118.25 10.99 42.34
C ALA A 227 117.43 9.71 42.15
N VAL A 228 116.15 9.76 42.50
CA VAL A 228 115.29 8.59 42.65
C VAL A 228 114.14 8.61 41.65
N TRP A 229 113.96 7.48 40.96
CA TRP A 229 112.71 7.12 40.31
C TRP A 229 111.96 6.18 41.25
N ALA A 230 110.92 6.69 41.92
CA ALA A 230 110.11 5.93 42.87
C ALA A 230 109.05 5.08 42.14
N GLU A 231 108.51 5.61 41.05
CA GLU A 231 107.58 4.96 40.15
C GLU A 231 107.86 5.45 38.72
N ALA A 232 107.82 4.57 37.72
CA ALA A 232 107.82 4.96 36.32
C ALA A 232 107.15 3.85 35.51
N LYS A 233 105.94 4.11 35.01
CA LYS A 233 105.04 3.12 34.40
C LYS A 233 104.40 3.63 33.12
N LEU A 234 104.41 2.79 32.09
CA LEU A 234 103.53 2.88 30.94
C LEU A 234 102.21 2.15 31.28
N GLU A 235 101.06 2.78 31.05
CA GLU A 235 99.74 2.30 31.50
C GLU A 235 98.66 2.59 30.44
N THR A 236 97.48 1.96 30.51
CA THR A 236 96.35 2.20 29.57
C THR A 236 95.17 2.97 30.20
N LYS A 237 94.64 3.98 29.49
CA LYS A 237 93.41 4.72 29.81
C LYS A 237 92.17 3.86 29.49
N ALA A 238 91.34 3.57 30.50
CA ALA A 238 90.11 2.81 30.32
C ALA A 238 89.05 3.58 29.49
N LEU A 239 88.37 2.87 28.59
CA LEU A 239 87.35 3.40 27.66
C LEU A 239 86.19 2.38 27.51
N PRO A 240 84.97 2.83 27.12
CA PRO A 240 83.87 1.94 26.69
C PRO A 240 84.19 1.27 25.34
N ASP A 241 83.38 0.31 24.92
CA ASP A 241 83.45 -0.37 23.61
C ASP A 241 82.06 -0.93 23.30
N LEU A 242 81.36 -0.39 22.30
CA LEU A 242 79.95 -0.66 22.02
C LEU A 242 79.77 -1.59 20.82
N VAL A 243 79.41 -2.85 21.10
CA VAL A 243 79.16 -3.86 20.07
C VAL A 243 77.66 -4.14 19.95
N ILE A 244 77.17 -4.25 18.71
CA ILE A 244 75.87 -4.84 18.43
C ILE A 244 76.01 -6.37 18.54
N THR A 245 75.29 -6.95 19.49
CA THR A 245 75.43 -8.37 19.87
C THR A 245 74.42 -9.30 19.21
N ASP A 246 73.29 -8.75 18.77
CA ASP A 246 72.16 -9.49 18.20
C ASP A 246 71.29 -8.52 17.37
N VAL A 247 70.67 -9.00 16.28
CA VAL A 247 69.72 -8.26 15.43
C VAL A 247 68.65 -9.23 14.95
N TRP A 248 67.36 -8.92 15.13
CA TRP A 248 66.27 -9.81 14.72
C TRP A 248 65.00 -9.05 14.29
N GLU A 249 64.15 -9.73 13.54
CA GLU A 249 62.81 -9.27 13.19
C GLU A 249 61.82 -9.66 14.30
N LYS A 250 60.93 -8.74 14.68
CA LYS A 250 59.71 -9.09 15.41
C LYS A 250 58.61 -8.05 15.23
N ASP A 251 57.39 -8.54 14.97
CA ASP A 251 56.15 -7.76 14.83
C ASP A 251 56.20 -6.72 13.68
N GLY A 252 56.98 -6.99 12.63
CA GLY A 252 57.20 -6.11 11.48
C GLY A 252 58.26 -5.03 11.69
N GLN A 253 59.06 -5.13 12.76
CA GLN A 253 60.12 -4.17 13.11
C GLN A 253 61.46 -4.87 13.34
N ILE A 254 62.56 -4.19 12.98
CA ILE A 254 63.91 -4.67 13.29
C ILE A 254 64.32 -4.22 14.69
N ARG A 255 64.77 -5.19 15.48
CA ARG A 255 65.27 -5.06 16.85
C ARG A 255 66.75 -5.39 16.90
N TYR A 256 67.43 -4.92 17.93
CA TYR A 256 68.85 -5.20 18.14
C TYR A 256 69.20 -5.13 19.63
N ASN A 257 70.28 -5.79 20.02
CA ASN A 257 70.94 -5.58 21.30
C ASN A 257 72.25 -4.81 21.10
N VAL A 258 72.51 -3.79 21.92
CA VAL A 258 73.80 -3.11 22.00
C VAL A 258 74.41 -3.29 23.38
N LYS A 259 75.70 -3.64 23.43
CA LYS A 259 76.42 -4.00 24.64
C LYS A 259 77.71 -3.23 24.78
N ASN A 260 77.94 -2.64 25.95
CA ASN A 260 79.25 -2.12 26.30
C ASN A 260 80.12 -3.29 26.80
N ILE A 261 81.10 -3.70 26.00
CA ILE A 261 82.10 -4.73 26.36
C ILE A 261 83.41 -4.13 26.89
N GLY A 262 83.54 -2.80 26.89
CA GLY A 262 84.73 -2.08 27.35
C GLY A 262 84.82 -1.91 28.86
N GLU A 263 85.97 -1.40 29.33
CA GLU A 263 86.30 -1.31 30.75
C GLU A 263 85.75 -0.06 31.46
N ALA A 264 85.27 0.95 30.72
CA ALA A 264 84.61 2.13 31.26
C ALA A 264 83.15 2.26 30.79
N SER A 265 82.34 3.01 31.53
CA SER A 265 80.95 3.33 31.16
C SER A 265 80.90 4.31 29.96
N THR A 266 79.86 4.24 29.14
CA THR A 266 79.61 5.23 28.08
C THR A 266 79.55 6.66 28.65
N SER A 267 80.36 7.58 28.14
CA SER A 267 80.48 8.95 28.67
C SER A 267 79.35 9.90 28.24
N ALA A 268 78.72 9.64 27.09
CA ALA A 268 77.59 10.41 26.58
C ALA A 268 76.26 10.05 27.29
N LYS A 269 75.37 11.03 27.48
CA LYS A 269 74.02 10.81 28.05
C LYS A 269 73.07 10.05 27.12
N SER A 270 73.39 10.00 25.84
CA SER A 270 72.70 9.21 24.82
C SER A 270 73.60 9.06 23.61
N PHE A 271 73.70 7.86 23.06
CA PHE A 271 74.38 7.56 21.80
C PHE A 271 73.37 6.94 20.83
N CYS A 272 73.70 6.89 19.53
CA CYS A 272 72.71 6.53 18.51
C CYS A 272 73.17 5.41 17.59
N ASN A 273 72.28 4.46 17.35
CA ASN A 273 72.52 3.26 16.55
C ASN A 273 71.80 3.43 15.20
N CYS A 274 72.36 2.89 14.12
CA CYS A 274 71.82 3.05 12.78
C CYS A 274 71.55 1.70 12.11
N LEU A 275 70.41 1.60 11.45
CA LEU A 275 70.00 0.45 10.64
C LEU A 275 70.24 0.75 9.16
N SER A 276 70.93 -0.16 8.49
CA SER A 276 71.07 -0.20 7.03
C SER A 276 70.53 -1.52 6.46
N VAL A 277 69.92 -1.42 5.29
CA VAL A 277 69.37 -2.53 4.52
C VAL A 277 69.96 -2.43 3.11
N ASP A 278 70.55 -3.51 2.62
CA ASP A 278 71.20 -3.61 1.31
C ASP A 278 72.22 -2.48 1.04
N GLY A 279 72.97 -2.12 2.08
CA GLY A 279 73.98 -1.06 2.04
C GLY A 279 73.44 0.38 2.16
N LYS A 280 72.12 0.57 2.22
CA LYS A 280 71.48 1.89 2.42
C LYS A 280 71.01 2.05 3.86
N GLN A 281 71.42 3.12 4.54
CA GLN A 281 70.86 3.48 5.85
C GLN A 281 69.37 3.84 5.70
N VAL A 282 68.51 3.20 6.50
CA VAL A 282 67.04 3.37 6.45
C VAL A 282 66.44 3.92 7.75
N ALA A 283 67.07 3.67 8.91
CA ALA A 283 66.57 4.15 10.20
C ALA A 283 67.69 4.38 11.24
N LYS A 284 67.32 5.00 12.37
CA LYS A 284 68.20 5.36 13.48
C LYS A 284 67.43 5.26 14.80
N HIS A 285 68.05 4.72 15.85
CA HIS A 285 67.47 4.59 17.19
C HIS A 285 68.50 4.97 18.26
N CYS A 286 68.13 5.91 19.14
CA CYS A 286 69.04 6.49 20.14
C CYS A 286 68.78 5.94 21.54
N VAL A 287 69.81 5.34 22.14
CA VAL A 287 69.76 4.78 23.49
C VAL A 287 70.12 5.90 24.47
N SER A 288 69.17 6.29 25.31
CA SER A 288 69.31 7.33 26.35
C SER A 288 69.71 6.78 27.72
N GLN A 289 70.23 5.55 27.74
CA GLN A 289 70.69 4.83 28.93
C GLN A 289 72.22 4.72 28.91
N LEU A 290 72.85 5.10 30.02
CA LEU A 290 74.27 4.85 30.25
C LEU A 290 74.51 3.34 30.35
N LEU A 291 75.42 2.80 29.54
CA LEU A 291 75.83 1.39 29.60
C LEU A 291 77.12 1.26 30.42
N GLN A 292 77.03 0.55 31.54
CA GLN A 292 78.18 0.12 32.33
C GLN A 292 78.96 -1.00 31.61
N PRO A 293 80.23 -1.25 31.96
CA PRO A 293 80.98 -2.43 31.52
C PRO A 293 80.18 -3.73 31.65
N GLY A 294 80.06 -4.48 30.57
CA GLY A 294 79.28 -5.72 30.46
C GLY A 294 77.76 -5.54 30.30
N GLN A 295 77.23 -4.30 30.36
CA GLN A 295 75.79 -4.02 30.30
C GLN A 295 75.28 -3.94 28.85
N GLU A 296 74.06 -4.42 28.65
CA GLU A 296 73.40 -4.61 27.37
C GLU A 296 72.00 -3.97 27.38
N ALA A 297 71.53 -3.48 26.24
CA ALA A 297 70.20 -2.90 26.07
C ALA A 297 69.58 -3.24 24.72
N GLU A 298 68.31 -3.63 24.73
CA GLU A 298 67.48 -3.80 23.53
C GLU A 298 67.09 -2.42 22.95
N GLY A 299 67.18 -2.27 21.64
CA GLY A 299 66.61 -1.16 20.89
C GLY A 299 65.73 -1.65 19.74
N VAL A 300 64.80 -0.79 19.32
CA VAL A 300 63.85 -1.09 18.23
C VAL A 300 63.90 0.06 17.23
N PHE A 301 64.09 -0.26 15.95
CA PHE A 301 64.03 0.74 14.90
C PHE A 301 62.57 1.03 14.53
N ASP A 302 62.22 2.31 14.44
CA ASP A 302 60.96 2.76 13.84
C ASP A 302 61.05 2.62 12.30
N TYR A 303 61.02 1.37 11.85
CA TYR A 303 61.16 0.96 10.47
C TYR A 303 60.32 -0.28 10.19
N ALA A 304 59.37 -0.17 9.28
CA ALA A 304 58.52 -1.28 8.86
C ALA A 304 59.31 -2.22 7.93
N TRP A 305 59.62 -3.42 8.42
CA TRP A 305 60.36 -4.43 7.68
C TRP A 305 59.45 -5.18 6.71
N GLN A 306 59.49 -4.79 5.44
CA GLN A 306 58.77 -5.45 4.34
C GLN A 306 59.71 -5.73 3.15
N PRO A 307 60.62 -6.72 3.28
CA PRO A 307 61.56 -7.09 2.23
C PRO A 307 60.89 -7.76 1.03
N ALA A 308 61.54 -7.67 -0.13
CA ALA A 308 61.20 -8.44 -1.31
C ALA A 308 61.60 -9.93 -1.12
N PRO A 309 61.16 -10.86 -1.99
CA PRO A 309 61.74 -12.20 -2.03
C PRO A 309 63.22 -12.13 -2.44
N GLY A 310 64.09 -12.88 -1.76
CA GLY A 310 65.54 -12.88 -2.01
C GLY A 310 66.40 -12.81 -0.73
N GLU A 311 67.70 -12.61 -0.92
CA GLU A 311 68.67 -12.39 0.16
C GLU A 311 68.83 -10.88 0.40
N HIS A 312 68.54 -10.43 1.62
CA HIS A 312 68.72 -9.05 2.06
C HIS A 312 69.84 -8.94 3.10
N VAL A 313 70.65 -7.89 3.03
CA VAL A 313 71.75 -7.62 3.97
C VAL A 313 71.29 -6.61 5.00
N VAL A 314 71.09 -7.06 6.24
CA VAL A 314 70.66 -6.23 7.38
C VAL A 314 71.88 -5.91 8.23
N ARG A 315 72.21 -4.63 8.35
CA ARG A 315 73.42 -4.15 9.04
C ARG A 315 73.05 -3.10 10.08
N VAL A 316 73.31 -3.39 11.34
CA VAL A 316 73.11 -2.45 12.45
C VAL A 316 74.46 -2.04 13.01
N CYS A 317 74.67 -0.74 13.19
CA CYS A 317 75.87 -0.18 13.82
C CYS A 317 75.51 0.56 15.11
N ALA A 318 76.19 0.22 16.19
CA ALA A 318 76.31 1.04 17.39
C ALA A 318 77.09 2.33 17.10
N ASP A 319 76.90 3.30 18.00
CA ASP A 319 77.26 4.72 17.88
C ASP A 319 77.61 5.27 16.48
N CYS A 320 76.65 5.22 15.56
CA CYS A 320 76.81 5.68 14.18
C CYS A 320 77.01 7.22 14.02
N GLU A 321 77.07 7.96 15.13
CA GLU A 321 77.43 9.38 15.17
C GLU A 321 78.79 9.66 15.82
N ASN A 322 79.52 8.62 16.26
CA ASN A 322 80.88 8.70 16.82
C ASN A 322 81.03 9.75 17.95
N ASN A 323 80.03 9.83 18.83
CA ASN A 323 79.97 10.74 19.98
C ASN A 323 80.39 10.10 21.32
N VAL A 324 80.56 8.77 21.37
CA VAL A 324 81.31 8.05 22.40
C VAL A 324 82.75 7.85 21.89
N GLU A 325 83.75 8.08 22.75
CA GLU A 325 85.15 7.72 22.48
C GLU A 325 85.37 6.28 22.97
N GLU A 326 85.66 5.35 22.07
CA GLU A 326 85.68 3.92 22.36
C GLU A 326 87.08 3.28 22.28
N SER A 327 87.26 2.16 22.98
CA SER A 327 88.52 1.40 23.00
C SER A 327 88.83 0.74 21.64
N ASN A 328 87.76 0.49 20.86
CA ASN A 328 87.81 -0.04 19.51
C ASN A 328 86.61 0.48 18.71
N GLU A 329 86.87 1.25 17.66
CA GLU A 329 85.85 1.93 16.83
C GLU A 329 85.48 1.10 15.57
N LYS A 330 85.62 -0.23 15.62
CA LYS A 330 85.62 -1.12 14.42
C LYS A 330 84.74 -2.36 14.53
N ASN A 331 84.28 -2.69 15.72
CA ASN A 331 83.44 -3.83 16.08
C ASN A 331 81.98 -3.41 16.34
N ASN A 332 81.68 -2.12 16.17
CA ASN A 332 80.39 -1.50 16.46
C ASN A 332 79.26 -1.98 15.54
N CYS A 333 79.56 -2.63 14.41
CA CYS A 333 78.55 -3.08 13.45
C CYS A 333 78.42 -4.60 13.39
N LEU A 334 77.19 -5.10 13.51
CA LEU A 334 76.79 -6.45 13.13
C LEU A 334 76.11 -6.41 11.76
N GLU A 335 76.42 -7.39 10.90
CA GLU A 335 75.85 -7.54 9.56
C GLU A 335 75.36 -8.98 9.38
N GLU A 336 74.09 -9.14 9.04
CA GLU A 336 73.45 -10.42 8.81
C GLU A 336 72.85 -10.53 7.40
N ARG A 337 72.65 -11.78 6.95
CA ARG A 337 72.05 -12.11 5.66
C ARG A 337 70.73 -12.80 5.91
N TRP A 338 69.65 -12.06 5.72
CA TRP A 338 68.29 -12.55 5.94
C TRP A 338 67.71 -13.00 4.60
N LEU A 339 67.54 -14.31 4.45
CA LEU A 339 66.92 -14.92 3.28
C LEU A 339 65.40 -14.99 3.46
N LYS A 340 64.66 -14.39 2.54
CA LYS A 340 63.22 -14.64 2.39
C LYS A 340 63.02 -15.70 1.31
N GLU A 341 62.60 -16.91 1.70
CA GLU A 341 62.39 -18.04 0.77
C GLU A 341 61.48 -17.62 -0.39
N ASN A 342 61.87 -17.97 -1.62
CA ASN A 342 61.02 -17.76 -2.78
C ASN A 342 60.08 -18.96 -2.91
N LEU A 343 58.82 -18.76 -2.59
CA LEU A 343 57.73 -19.75 -2.64
C LEU A 343 56.45 -19.06 -3.19
N PRO A 344 55.44 -19.83 -3.63
CA PRO A 344 54.10 -19.30 -3.86
C PRO A 344 53.44 -18.81 -2.55
N ASP A 345 52.39 -18.00 -2.70
CA ASP A 345 51.58 -17.41 -1.61
C ASP A 345 50.13 -17.29 -2.12
N LEU A 346 49.29 -18.28 -1.88
CA LEU A 346 47.96 -18.46 -2.47
C LEU A 346 46.88 -17.72 -1.67
N VAL A 347 46.87 -16.40 -1.83
CA VAL A 347 45.96 -15.52 -1.11
C VAL A 347 44.61 -15.42 -1.83
N ILE A 348 43.50 -15.72 -1.14
CA ILE A 348 42.17 -15.31 -1.60
C ILE A 348 42.06 -13.79 -1.42
N VAL A 349 42.18 -13.03 -2.50
CA VAL A 349 42.17 -11.55 -2.48
C VAL A 349 40.77 -10.96 -2.59
N GLU A 350 39.80 -11.72 -3.10
CA GLU A 350 38.39 -11.31 -3.12
C GLU A 350 37.47 -12.53 -2.92
N VAL A 351 36.41 -12.34 -2.13
CA VAL A 351 35.23 -13.22 -2.09
C VAL A 351 34.10 -12.53 -2.87
N LYS A 352 33.68 -13.10 -4.00
CA LYS A 352 32.56 -12.62 -4.82
C LYS A 352 31.26 -13.33 -4.46
N SER A 353 30.13 -12.70 -4.75
CA SER A 353 28.81 -13.23 -4.45
C SER A 353 27.79 -12.70 -5.47
N ASP A 354 27.30 -13.58 -6.33
CA ASP A 354 26.24 -13.28 -7.30
C ASP A 354 25.00 -14.10 -6.96
N ARG A 355 24.07 -13.47 -6.25
CA ARG A 355 22.83 -14.11 -5.84
C ARG A 355 21.90 -14.41 -7.01
N ASN A 356 21.92 -13.63 -8.08
CA ASN A 356 20.96 -13.80 -9.18
C ASN A 356 21.16 -15.15 -9.89
N ASN A 357 22.38 -15.68 -9.84
CA ASN A 357 22.75 -17.01 -10.33
C ASN A 357 23.06 -18.01 -9.18
N SER A 358 22.79 -17.64 -7.92
CA SER A 358 23.13 -18.39 -6.68
C SER A 358 24.62 -18.67 -6.42
N LEU A 359 25.55 -18.02 -7.13
CA LEU A 359 26.97 -18.34 -7.08
C LEU A 359 27.74 -17.60 -5.96
N ILE A 360 28.64 -18.31 -5.30
CA ILE A 360 29.76 -17.72 -4.54
C ILE A 360 31.02 -17.89 -5.37
N GLY A 361 31.81 -16.83 -5.50
CA GLY A 361 33.04 -16.81 -6.26
C GLY A 361 34.25 -16.38 -5.43
N TYR A 362 35.43 -16.61 -5.98
CA TYR A 362 36.67 -16.17 -5.38
C TYR A 362 37.66 -15.70 -6.44
N VAL A 363 38.49 -14.73 -6.06
CA VAL A 363 39.72 -14.41 -6.78
C VAL A 363 40.87 -14.89 -5.91
N LEU A 364 41.50 -15.97 -6.36
CA LEU A 364 42.76 -16.46 -5.84
C LEU A 364 43.89 -15.71 -6.54
N LYS A 365 44.94 -15.34 -5.80
CA LYS A 365 46.16 -14.75 -6.35
C LYS A 365 47.38 -15.46 -5.80
N ASN A 366 48.30 -15.87 -6.67
CA ASN A 366 49.66 -16.16 -6.24
C ASN A 366 50.40 -14.84 -5.99
N SER A 367 50.54 -14.45 -4.73
CA SER A 367 51.28 -13.26 -4.29
C SER A 367 52.77 -13.55 -4.02
N GLY A 368 53.18 -14.80 -4.18
CA GLY A 368 54.54 -15.28 -4.01
C GLY A 368 55.40 -15.07 -5.26
N GLY A 369 56.67 -15.45 -5.15
CA GLY A 369 57.68 -15.25 -6.20
C GLY A 369 58.05 -16.50 -6.99
N GLU A 370 57.46 -17.66 -6.69
CA GLU A 370 57.56 -18.90 -7.48
C GLU A 370 56.19 -19.31 -8.05
N ILE A 371 56.18 -20.21 -9.05
CA ILE A 371 54.96 -20.73 -9.67
C ILE A 371 54.25 -21.70 -8.70
N ALA A 372 53.00 -21.41 -8.34
CA ALA A 372 52.14 -22.36 -7.66
C ALA A 372 51.65 -23.43 -8.65
N LYS A 373 51.76 -24.71 -8.29
CA LYS A 373 51.39 -25.83 -9.17
C LYS A 373 49.88 -26.09 -9.13
N GLY A 374 49.28 -26.31 -10.30
CA GLY A 374 47.88 -26.71 -10.42
C GLY A 374 47.59 -28.08 -9.81
N GLY A 375 46.34 -28.29 -9.41
CA GLY A 375 45.86 -29.49 -8.72
C GLY A 375 45.57 -29.31 -7.23
N HIS A 376 45.62 -28.08 -6.70
CA HIS A 376 45.26 -27.73 -5.33
C HIS A 376 43.77 -27.35 -5.19
N SER A 377 43.21 -27.55 -4.01
CA SER A 377 41.78 -27.41 -3.74
C SER A 377 41.45 -26.14 -2.96
N THR A 378 40.64 -25.25 -3.54
CA THR A 378 40.04 -24.10 -2.83
C THR A 378 38.70 -24.52 -2.22
N THR A 379 38.51 -24.34 -0.91
CA THR A 379 37.33 -24.85 -0.18
C THR A 379 36.43 -23.72 0.33
N LEU A 380 35.11 -23.89 0.15
CA LEU A 380 34.05 -23.02 0.63
C LEU A 380 33.50 -23.49 1.99
N TYR A 381 33.63 -22.64 2.99
CA TYR A 381 32.95 -22.75 4.29
C TYR A 381 31.82 -21.72 4.40
N VAL A 382 30.65 -22.16 4.87
CA VAL A 382 29.48 -21.31 5.13
C VAL A 382 29.05 -21.49 6.58
N ASP A 383 28.95 -20.38 7.32
CA ASP A 383 28.66 -20.33 8.75
C ASP A 383 29.52 -21.29 9.60
N GLY A 384 30.78 -21.46 9.17
CA GLY A 384 31.78 -22.33 9.81
C GLY A 384 31.76 -23.81 9.37
N LYS A 385 30.85 -24.21 8.46
CA LYS A 385 30.74 -25.58 7.95
C LYS A 385 31.29 -25.70 6.52
N GLU A 386 32.15 -26.69 6.29
CA GLU A 386 32.61 -27.07 4.95
C GLU A 386 31.42 -27.47 4.07
N THR A 387 31.35 -26.90 2.87
CA THR A 387 30.16 -27.00 2.00
C THR A 387 30.47 -27.61 0.64
N THR A 388 31.47 -27.08 -0.07
CA THR A 388 32.00 -27.64 -1.33
C THR A 388 33.43 -27.15 -1.57
N HIS A 389 34.09 -27.66 -2.61
CA HIS A 389 35.45 -27.29 -3.00
C HIS A 389 35.60 -27.21 -4.52
N ASP A 390 36.61 -26.48 -4.99
CA ASP A 390 36.93 -26.24 -6.39
C ASP A 390 38.41 -26.56 -6.66
N LEU A 391 38.69 -27.20 -7.79
CA LEU A 391 40.01 -27.74 -8.11
C LEU A 391 40.75 -26.80 -9.08
N VAL A 392 41.65 -25.98 -8.53
CA VAL A 392 42.48 -25.03 -9.28
C VAL A 392 43.45 -25.80 -10.17
N SER A 393 43.01 -26.10 -11.39
CA SER A 393 43.67 -27.06 -12.29
C SER A 393 44.78 -26.44 -13.14
N ILE A 394 45.09 -25.15 -12.95
CA ILE A 394 46.13 -24.40 -13.66
C ILE A 394 47.32 -24.11 -12.75
N ASP A 395 48.51 -24.03 -13.34
CA ASP A 395 49.65 -23.38 -12.69
C ASP A 395 49.40 -21.86 -12.61
N LEU A 396 49.78 -21.24 -11.49
CA LEU A 396 49.70 -19.79 -11.29
C LEU A 396 51.10 -19.18 -11.13
N SER A 397 51.50 -18.33 -12.07
CA SER A 397 52.79 -17.63 -12.02
C SER A 397 52.78 -16.52 -10.97
N PRO A 398 53.96 -16.02 -10.55
CA PRO A 398 54.08 -14.89 -9.62
C PRO A 398 53.24 -13.68 -10.04
N GLY A 399 52.29 -13.29 -9.18
CA GLY A 399 51.37 -12.17 -9.39
C GLY A 399 50.09 -12.50 -10.15
N GLU A 400 49.94 -13.68 -10.75
CA GLU A 400 48.74 -14.08 -11.49
C GLU A 400 47.54 -14.37 -10.59
N THR A 401 46.34 -14.14 -11.13
CA THR A 401 45.05 -14.35 -10.47
C THR A 401 44.22 -15.41 -11.19
N TYR A 402 43.66 -16.35 -10.43
CA TYR A 402 42.60 -17.25 -10.89
C TYR A 402 41.26 -16.79 -10.31
N GLU A 403 40.24 -16.66 -11.16
CA GLU A 403 38.87 -16.40 -10.73
C GLU A 403 37.99 -17.61 -11.06
N SER A 404 37.23 -18.07 -10.07
CA SER A 404 36.32 -19.21 -10.20
C SER A 404 35.11 -19.06 -9.28
N TRP A 405 34.09 -19.89 -9.52
CA TRP A 405 32.79 -19.84 -8.87
C TRP A 405 32.33 -21.24 -8.47
N PHE A 406 31.87 -21.39 -7.22
CA PHE A 406 31.33 -22.64 -6.69
C PHE A 406 29.93 -22.89 -7.25
N MET A 407 29.85 -23.67 -8.33
CA MET A 407 28.61 -23.94 -9.06
C MET A 407 27.61 -24.81 -8.26
N ASP A 408 28.12 -25.67 -7.37
CA ASP A 408 27.31 -26.62 -6.58
C ASP A 408 26.82 -26.04 -5.23
N TYR A 409 26.63 -24.72 -5.13
CA TYR A 409 26.18 -24.07 -3.89
C TYR A 409 24.75 -23.50 -3.99
N GLU A 410 23.88 -23.93 -3.08
CA GLU A 410 22.53 -23.36 -2.93
C GLU A 410 22.51 -22.25 -1.87
N TRP A 411 22.02 -21.07 -2.25
CA TRP A 411 21.97 -19.88 -1.39
C TRP A 411 20.78 -19.92 -0.42
N PRO A 412 20.96 -19.84 0.91
CA PRO A 412 19.84 -19.84 1.87
C PRO A 412 19.06 -18.52 1.79
N GLU A 413 17.74 -18.60 1.66
CA GLU A 413 16.92 -17.40 1.39
C GLU A 413 16.88 -16.41 2.56
N CYS A 414 16.83 -16.90 3.80
CA CYS A 414 16.26 -16.16 4.94
C CYS A 414 17.26 -15.62 5.98
N HIS A 415 18.57 -15.77 5.78
CA HIS A 415 19.56 -15.21 6.70
C HIS A 415 20.83 -14.72 5.97
N ASN A 416 21.56 -13.82 6.62
CA ASN A 416 22.93 -13.49 6.24
C ASN A 416 23.83 -14.71 6.49
N ILE A 417 24.84 -14.89 5.65
CA ILE A 417 25.84 -15.96 5.78
C ILE A 417 27.24 -15.40 5.99
N SER A 418 28.02 -16.02 6.87
CA SER A 418 29.47 -15.82 6.96
C SER A 418 30.15 -16.81 6.01
N VAL A 419 30.74 -16.29 4.93
CA VAL A 419 31.41 -17.06 3.89
C VAL A 419 32.90 -16.98 4.13
N LYS A 420 33.56 -18.11 4.37
CA LYS A 420 35.02 -18.21 4.48
C LYS A 420 35.52 -19.11 3.35
N ILE A 421 36.36 -18.58 2.47
CA ILE A 421 36.98 -19.34 1.37
C ILE A 421 38.46 -19.49 1.69
N CYS A 422 38.99 -20.71 1.59
CA CYS A 422 40.39 -21.03 1.85
C CYS A 422 41.03 -21.65 0.61
N ALA A 423 42.08 -21.03 0.09
CA ALA A 423 42.96 -21.63 -0.91
C ALA A 423 43.75 -22.81 -0.32
N ASP A 424 44.09 -23.76 -1.17
CA ASP A 424 44.84 -24.99 -0.85
C ASP A 424 44.51 -25.62 0.52
N ASN A 425 43.23 -25.84 0.76
CA ASN A 425 42.68 -26.24 2.06
C ASN A 425 43.19 -27.59 2.58
N TYR A 426 43.88 -28.37 1.73
CA TYR A 426 44.45 -29.67 2.07
C TYR A 426 46.00 -29.71 2.05
N ASN A 427 46.67 -28.56 1.94
CA ASN A 427 48.13 -28.42 1.99
C ASN A 427 48.85 -29.25 0.89
N GLN A 428 48.50 -28.98 -0.35
CA GLN A 428 48.98 -29.65 -1.57
C GLN A 428 50.11 -28.86 -2.26
N VAL A 429 50.23 -27.56 -1.99
CA VAL A 429 51.29 -26.63 -2.40
C VAL A 429 51.96 -26.12 -1.13
N LYS A 430 53.29 -26.22 -1.02
CA LYS A 430 54.02 -25.60 0.10
C LYS A 430 54.21 -24.11 -0.17
N GLU A 431 53.75 -23.26 0.74
CA GLU A 431 53.70 -21.82 0.55
C GLU A 431 54.66 -21.05 1.46
N ILE A 432 54.78 -19.75 1.23
CA ILE A 432 55.53 -18.83 2.10
C ILE A 432 54.77 -18.53 3.41
N ASN A 433 53.43 -18.61 3.40
CA ASN A 433 52.59 -18.25 4.53
C ASN A 433 51.21 -18.95 4.54
N GLU A 434 51.21 -20.24 4.90
CA GLU A 434 50.06 -21.12 5.17
C GLU A 434 48.92 -20.53 6.05
N GLY A 435 49.10 -19.34 6.61
CA GLY A 435 48.14 -18.62 7.47
C GLY A 435 47.32 -17.53 6.77
N ASN A 436 47.60 -17.14 5.52
CA ASN A 436 46.85 -16.10 4.79
C ASN A 436 45.89 -16.64 3.71
N ASN A 437 45.91 -17.95 3.46
CA ASN A 437 45.11 -18.65 2.44
C ASN A 437 43.59 -18.41 2.52
N CYS A 438 43.08 -17.96 3.67
CA CYS A 438 41.65 -17.84 3.95
C CYS A 438 41.16 -16.39 4.04
N LEU A 439 40.10 -16.05 3.31
CA LEU A 439 39.36 -14.79 3.45
C LEU A 439 37.92 -15.07 3.92
N GLU A 440 37.46 -14.35 4.95
CA GLU A 440 36.08 -14.39 5.43
C GLU A 440 35.34 -13.08 5.09
N LYS A 441 34.12 -13.22 4.54
CA LYS A 441 33.22 -12.13 4.15
C LYS A 441 31.79 -12.45 4.58
N LYS A 442 31.12 -11.50 5.22
CA LYS A 442 29.67 -11.61 5.49
C LYS A 442 28.90 -11.18 4.24
N CYS A 443 28.14 -12.11 3.67
CA CYS A 443 27.23 -11.80 2.57
C CYS A 443 25.84 -11.49 3.15
N ILE A 444 25.30 -10.34 2.75
CA ILE A 444 23.99 -9.87 3.22
C ILE A 444 22.91 -10.49 2.33
N SER A 445 22.00 -11.27 2.92
CA SER A 445 20.76 -11.66 2.25
C SER A 445 19.73 -10.56 2.45
N TYR A 446 19.49 -9.77 1.41
CA TYR A 446 18.26 -9.00 1.30
C TYR A 446 17.16 -9.98 0.91
N PRO A 447 16.05 -10.15 1.65
CA PRO A 447 14.95 -10.97 1.15
C PRO A 447 14.49 -10.45 -0.22
N VAL A 448 14.32 -11.33 -1.20
CA VAL A 448 13.58 -10.95 -2.42
C VAL A 448 12.15 -10.67 -1.96
N PRO A 449 11.58 -9.47 -2.22
CA PRO A 449 10.21 -9.20 -1.84
C PRO A 449 9.30 -10.21 -2.53
N ILE A 450 8.42 -10.83 -1.75
CA ILE A 450 7.32 -11.59 -2.31
C ILE A 450 6.38 -10.62 -3.02
N ILE A 451 5.97 -10.97 -4.24
CA ILE A 451 4.93 -10.28 -4.99
C ILE A 451 3.97 -11.30 -5.59
N ILE A 452 2.70 -10.90 -5.66
CA ILE A 452 1.68 -11.58 -6.46
C ILE A 452 1.92 -11.14 -7.91
N VAL A 453 2.13 -12.11 -8.81
CA VAL A 453 2.48 -11.87 -10.22
C VAL A 453 1.32 -12.14 -11.18
N SER A 454 0.26 -12.80 -10.71
CA SER A 454 -1.00 -12.96 -11.43
C SER A 454 -2.14 -13.21 -10.44
N GLY A 455 -3.34 -12.72 -10.77
CA GLY A 455 -4.49 -12.69 -9.87
C GLY A 455 -4.37 -11.69 -8.71
N PRO A 456 -5.21 -11.80 -7.67
CA PRO A 456 -6.11 -12.91 -7.42
C PRO A 456 -7.41 -12.85 -8.22
N SER A 457 -7.83 -14.02 -8.71
CA SER A 457 -9.05 -14.19 -9.51
C SER A 457 -10.01 -15.15 -8.82
N ALA A 458 -11.31 -14.87 -8.92
CA ALA A 458 -12.37 -15.75 -8.45
C ALA A 458 -12.87 -16.63 -9.61
N ILE A 459 -12.68 -17.95 -9.52
CA ILE A 459 -13.08 -18.92 -10.55
C ILE A 459 -13.96 -20.03 -9.94
N ASN A 460 -14.68 -20.77 -10.78
CA ASN A 460 -15.60 -21.83 -10.35
C ASN A 460 -16.55 -21.35 -9.23
N VAL A 461 -17.15 -20.17 -9.44
CA VAL A 461 -18.13 -19.58 -8.54
C VAL A 461 -19.44 -20.35 -8.65
N THR A 462 -20.03 -20.70 -7.51
CA THR A 462 -21.34 -21.36 -7.38
C THR A 462 -22.23 -20.54 -6.44
N GLN A 463 -23.41 -21.06 -6.10
CA GLN A 463 -24.34 -20.43 -5.15
C GLN A 463 -23.77 -20.38 -3.71
N ASP A 464 -22.89 -21.30 -3.36
CA ASP A 464 -22.40 -21.53 -2.00
C ASP A 464 -20.87 -21.53 -1.89
N SER A 465 -20.14 -21.40 -3.00
CA SER A 465 -18.69 -21.59 -3.04
C SER A 465 -17.97 -20.78 -4.12
N VAL A 466 -16.67 -20.59 -3.94
CA VAL A 466 -15.75 -20.00 -4.94
C VAL A 466 -14.39 -20.67 -4.82
N THR A 467 -13.64 -20.74 -5.92
CA THR A 467 -12.21 -21.07 -5.91
C THR A 467 -11.40 -19.81 -6.21
N VAL A 468 -10.67 -19.29 -5.23
CA VAL A 468 -9.77 -18.14 -5.43
C VAL A 468 -8.39 -18.65 -5.82
N VAL A 469 -7.83 -18.11 -6.91
CA VAL A 469 -6.52 -18.48 -7.45
C VAL A 469 -5.61 -17.28 -7.62
N TRP A 470 -4.32 -17.46 -7.36
CA TRP A 470 -3.28 -16.44 -7.62
C TRP A 470 -1.90 -17.08 -7.75
N VAL A 471 -0.93 -16.36 -8.32
CA VAL A 471 0.44 -16.84 -8.48
C VAL A 471 1.43 -15.88 -7.81
N THR A 472 2.41 -16.41 -7.09
CA THR A 472 3.46 -15.65 -6.42
C THR A 472 4.84 -15.90 -7.04
N ASN A 473 5.72 -14.90 -6.99
CA ASN A 473 7.08 -15.02 -7.54
C ASN A 473 7.93 -16.09 -6.82
N LYS A 474 7.63 -16.39 -5.55
CA LYS A 474 8.32 -17.31 -4.64
C LYS A 474 7.31 -18.18 -3.90
N LYS A 475 7.72 -19.38 -3.47
CA LYS A 475 6.82 -20.24 -2.69
C LYS A 475 6.43 -19.59 -1.35
N SER A 476 5.15 -19.65 -1.00
CA SER A 476 4.55 -19.00 0.17
C SER A 476 3.27 -19.70 0.63
N ASP A 477 2.79 -19.35 1.83
CA ASP A 477 1.49 -19.81 2.33
C ASP A 477 0.31 -19.12 1.62
N SER A 478 -0.91 -19.61 1.90
CA SER A 478 -2.13 -19.21 1.20
C SER A 478 -3.17 -18.70 2.19
N THR A 479 -3.39 -17.38 2.24
CA THR A 479 -4.46 -16.75 3.02
C THR A 479 -5.46 -16.09 2.08
N VAL A 480 -6.76 -16.29 2.32
CA VAL A 480 -7.82 -15.48 1.69
C VAL A 480 -8.70 -14.88 2.77
N ARG A 481 -8.98 -13.59 2.67
CA ARG A 481 -9.92 -12.87 3.53
C ARG A 481 -11.08 -12.35 2.70
N TYR A 482 -12.28 -12.47 3.22
CA TYR A 482 -13.50 -12.14 2.49
C TYR A 482 -14.61 -11.65 3.42
N SER A 483 -15.46 -10.76 2.95
CA SER A 483 -16.64 -10.26 3.65
C SER A 483 -17.80 -10.04 2.70
N GLU A 484 -19.03 -10.14 3.21
CA GLU A 484 -20.23 -9.76 2.43
C GLU A 484 -20.21 -8.24 2.24
N ARG A 485 -20.46 -7.76 1.01
CA ARG A 485 -20.31 -6.33 0.67
C ARG A 485 -21.21 -5.41 1.51
N SER A 486 -22.37 -5.90 1.95
CA SER A 486 -23.35 -5.16 2.75
C SER A 486 -23.06 -5.15 4.26
N THR A 487 -22.52 -6.23 4.84
CA THR A 487 -22.34 -6.35 6.30
C THR A 487 -20.90 -6.18 6.78
N GLY A 488 -19.91 -6.30 5.88
CA GLY A 488 -18.49 -6.03 6.17
C GLY A 488 -17.76 -7.03 7.07
N GLU A 489 -18.44 -8.04 7.64
CA GLU A 489 -17.83 -9.02 8.56
C GLU A 489 -16.71 -9.83 7.87
N GLU A 490 -15.45 -9.61 8.26
CA GLU A 490 -14.28 -10.27 7.67
C GLU A 490 -14.08 -11.70 8.19
N LYS A 491 -14.12 -12.66 7.26
CA LYS A 491 -13.83 -14.09 7.45
C LYS A 491 -12.51 -14.43 6.78
N THR A 492 -11.80 -15.44 7.32
CA THR A 492 -10.47 -15.87 6.81
C THR A 492 -10.46 -17.36 6.50
N VAL A 493 -9.85 -17.75 5.37
CA VAL A 493 -9.43 -19.13 5.07
C VAL A 493 -7.91 -19.17 4.93
N TYR A 494 -7.27 -20.24 5.41
CA TYR A 494 -5.82 -20.35 5.50
C TYR A 494 -5.32 -21.77 5.20
N ASP A 495 -4.26 -21.88 4.40
CA ASP A 495 -3.45 -23.08 4.21
C ASP A 495 -1.97 -22.71 4.36
N ALA A 496 -1.26 -23.44 5.22
CA ALA A 496 0.17 -23.27 5.50
C ALA A 496 1.08 -23.89 4.41
N SER A 497 0.52 -24.53 3.39
CA SER A 497 1.25 -25.17 2.30
C SER A 497 2.03 -24.16 1.46
N ILE A 498 3.35 -24.33 1.40
CA ILE A 498 4.29 -23.39 0.78
C ILE A 498 4.41 -23.63 -0.74
N VAL A 499 3.56 -22.96 -1.52
CA VAL A 499 3.36 -23.13 -2.98
C VAL A 499 3.56 -21.81 -3.75
N LYS A 500 3.72 -21.87 -5.08
CA LYS A 500 3.70 -20.67 -5.96
C LYS A 500 2.33 -20.42 -6.58
N ASP A 501 1.71 -21.49 -7.03
CA ASP A 501 0.40 -21.50 -7.66
C ASP A 501 -0.62 -21.81 -6.56
N HIS A 502 -1.36 -20.79 -6.14
CA HIS A 502 -2.26 -20.84 -5.00
C HIS A 502 -3.69 -21.14 -5.46
N LEU A 503 -4.38 -22.01 -4.73
CA LEU A 503 -5.77 -22.37 -4.96
C LEU A 503 -6.46 -22.55 -3.60
N MET A 504 -7.48 -21.72 -3.33
CA MET A 504 -8.24 -21.74 -2.08
C MET A 504 -9.73 -21.86 -2.39
N LYS A 505 -10.38 -22.96 -1.98
CA LYS A 505 -11.83 -23.08 -2.08
C LYS A 505 -12.52 -22.56 -0.80
N ILE A 506 -13.39 -21.56 -0.96
CA ILE A 506 -14.29 -21.07 0.09
C ILE A 506 -15.65 -21.74 -0.12
N ILE A 507 -16.32 -22.15 0.96
CA ILE A 507 -17.62 -22.85 0.95
C ILE A 507 -18.53 -22.31 2.06
N GLY A 508 -19.85 -22.52 1.93
CA GLY A 508 -20.83 -22.00 2.90
C GLY A 508 -21.12 -20.52 2.73
N LEU A 509 -20.96 -20.00 1.51
CA LEU A 509 -21.39 -18.66 1.11
C LEU A 509 -22.92 -18.63 0.94
N LYS A 510 -23.50 -17.43 0.96
CA LYS A 510 -24.89 -17.20 0.56
C LYS A 510 -25.00 -17.11 -0.97
N PRO A 511 -26.08 -17.59 -1.60
CA PRO A 511 -26.38 -17.33 -3.02
C PRO A 511 -26.50 -15.83 -3.33
N ARG A 512 -26.23 -15.46 -4.59
CA ARG A 512 -26.34 -14.09 -5.16
C ARG A 512 -25.91 -12.95 -4.25
N THR A 513 -24.82 -13.18 -3.51
CA THR A 513 -24.26 -12.26 -2.54
C THR A 513 -22.90 -11.79 -3.03
N THR A 514 -22.75 -10.47 -3.23
CA THR A 514 -21.45 -9.90 -3.61
C THR A 514 -20.50 -9.96 -2.41
N TYR A 515 -19.37 -10.65 -2.57
CA TYR A 515 -18.30 -10.72 -1.58
C TYR A 515 -17.13 -9.82 -2.01
N ARG A 516 -16.63 -8.99 -1.08
CA ARG A 516 -15.31 -8.35 -1.19
C ARG A 516 -14.27 -9.35 -0.68
N PHE A 517 -13.13 -9.48 -1.35
CA PHE A 517 -12.05 -10.36 -0.89
C PHE A 517 -10.66 -9.83 -1.23
N TYR A 518 -9.65 -10.27 -0.49
CA TYR A 518 -8.24 -10.06 -0.81
C TYR A 518 -7.40 -11.26 -0.35
N VAL A 519 -6.28 -11.50 -1.01
CA VAL A 519 -5.38 -12.61 -0.69
C VAL A 519 -4.12 -12.10 -0.01
N GLY A 520 -3.57 -12.93 0.86
CA GLY A 520 -2.30 -12.70 1.53
C GLY A 520 -1.43 -13.95 1.41
N SER A 521 -0.17 -13.75 1.09
CA SER A 521 0.81 -14.84 1.01
C SER A 521 2.09 -14.45 1.74
N LYS A 522 2.58 -15.36 2.57
CA LYS A 522 3.78 -15.17 3.38
C LYS A 522 4.82 -16.22 3.05
N ASP A 523 6.05 -15.79 2.76
CA ASP A 523 7.15 -16.71 2.46
C ASP A 523 7.78 -17.30 3.73
N GLN A 524 8.60 -18.33 3.55
CA GLN A 524 9.33 -19.01 4.63
C GLN A 524 10.28 -18.09 5.43
N CYS A 525 10.63 -16.91 4.90
CA CYS A 525 11.44 -15.92 5.58
C CYS A 525 10.59 -14.91 6.38
N GLY A 526 9.26 -14.98 6.26
CA GLY A 526 8.31 -14.11 6.93
C GLY A 526 7.92 -12.84 6.17
N ASN A 527 8.39 -12.67 4.92
CA ASN A 527 7.96 -11.58 4.06
C ASN A 527 6.50 -11.83 3.64
N ALA A 528 5.66 -10.80 3.57
CA ALA A 528 4.26 -10.94 3.18
C ALA A 528 3.89 -10.03 2.01
N ALA A 529 3.12 -10.56 1.06
CA ALA A 529 2.39 -9.80 0.05
C ALA A 529 0.89 -9.84 0.37
N VAL A 530 0.19 -8.77 0.00
CA VAL A 530 -1.27 -8.65 0.09
C VAL A 530 -1.76 -8.05 -1.23
N SER A 531 -2.86 -8.56 -1.78
CA SER A 531 -3.46 -8.02 -3.01
C SER A 531 -4.22 -6.72 -2.79
N LYS A 532 -4.68 -6.09 -3.88
CA LYS A 532 -5.85 -5.21 -3.84
C LYS A 532 -7.08 -5.99 -3.37
N THR A 533 -8.10 -5.29 -2.89
CA THR A 533 -9.45 -5.85 -2.71
C THR A 533 -10.10 -6.07 -4.08
N MET A 534 -10.55 -7.28 -4.32
CA MET A 534 -11.33 -7.71 -5.48
C MET A 534 -12.77 -8.02 -5.04
N VAL A 535 -13.67 -8.26 -5.99
CA VAL A 535 -15.05 -8.70 -5.73
C VAL A 535 -15.40 -9.93 -6.57
N PHE A 536 -16.36 -10.72 -6.09
CA PHE A 536 -17.11 -11.70 -6.87
C PHE A 536 -18.55 -11.77 -6.34
N GLU A 537 -19.44 -12.42 -7.07
CA GLU A 537 -20.82 -12.64 -6.65
C GLU A 537 -21.18 -14.12 -6.89
N THR A 538 -21.71 -14.77 -5.85
CA THR A 538 -22.19 -16.15 -5.94
C THR A 538 -23.36 -16.28 -6.92
N THR A 539 -23.56 -17.45 -7.52
CA THR A 539 -24.64 -17.65 -8.50
C THR A 539 -26.02 -17.71 -7.83
N SER A 540 -27.08 -17.71 -8.65
CA SER A 540 -28.41 -18.21 -8.25
C SER A 540 -28.30 -19.60 -7.64
N PRO A 541 -29.22 -19.96 -6.71
CA PRO A 541 -29.49 -21.36 -6.41
C PRO A 541 -29.70 -22.16 -7.71
N PRO A 542 -29.32 -23.45 -7.78
CA PRO A 542 -29.69 -24.30 -8.91
C PRO A 542 -31.21 -24.40 -8.99
N ASP A 543 -31.74 -24.32 -10.21
CA ASP A 543 -33.17 -24.46 -10.48
C ASP A 543 -33.39 -25.48 -11.60
N GLU A 544 -34.43 -26.28 -11.45
CA GLU A 544 -34.80 -27.39 -12.34
C GLU A 544 -36.34 -27.42 -12.60
N GLU A 545 -37.09 -26.44 -12.11
CA GLU A 545 -38.51 -26.26 -12.43
C GLU A 545 -38.66 -25.28 -13.61
N ASN A 546 -39.69 -25.47 -14.44
CA ASN A 546 -39.99 -24.54 -15.53
C ASN A 546 -40.90 -23.41 -15.01
N PRO A 547 -40.73 -22.17 -15.49
CA PRO A 547 -41.67 -21.09 -15.17
C PRO A 547 -43.07 -21.42 -15.68
N SER A 548 -44.07 -20.79 -15.08
CA SER A 548 -45.45 -20.75 -15.61
C SER A 548 -45.67 -19.45 -16.39
N VAL A 549 -46.46 -19.52 -17.46
CA VAL A 549 -46.89 -18.35 -18.24
C VAL A 549 -48.35 -18.49 -18.67
N THR A 550 -49.04 -17.35 -18.81
CA THR A 550 -50.36 -17.25 -19.42
C THR A 550 -50.44 -15.91 -20.16
N LEU A 551 -50.53 -15.99 -21.49
CA LEU A 551 -50.77 -14.89 -22.41
C LEU A 551 -52.21 -14.37 -22.20
N ILE A 552 -52.41 -13.06 -22.11
CA ILE A 552 -53.75 -12.47 -22.03
C ILE A 552 -53.88 -11.45 -23.15
N LEU A 553 -54.63 -11.82 -24.18
CA LEU A 553 -55.03 -10.93 -25.27
C LEU A 553 -56.28 -10.12 -24.86
N PRO A 554 -56.41 -8.85 -25.29
CA PRO A 554 -57.64 -8.10 -25.13
C PRO A 554 -58.78 -8.68 -26.00
N GLU A 555 -60.03 -8.41 -25.61
CA GLU A 555 -61.25 -8.89 -26.31
C GLU A 555 -61.35 -8.39 -27.77
N ARG A 556 -60.67 -7.30 -28.11
CA ARG A 556 -60.54 -6.74 -29.47
C ARG A 556 -59.14 -6.14 -29.65
N LEU A 557 -58.43 -6.60 -30.69
CA LEU A 557 -57.13 -6.06 -31.10
C LEU A 557 -57.35 -4.98 -32.17
N ALA A 558 -57.45 -3.73 -31.74
CA ALA A 558 -57.72 -2.58 -32.61
C ALA A 558 -57.12 -1.29 -32.02
N GLY A 559 -56.43 -0.49 -32.83
CA GLY A 559 -55.64 0.65 -32.36
C GLY A 559 -54.45 0.23 -31.49
N VAL A 560 -54.08 1.07 -30.52
CA VAL A 560 -53.07 0.72 -29.51
C VAL A 560 -53.72 -0.11 -28.39
N VAL A 561 -53.17 -1.29 -28.13
CA VAL A 561 -53.69 -2.23 -27.12
C VAL A 561 -52.55 -2.88 -26.32
N ASP A 562 -52.79 -3.14 -25.04
CA ASP A 562 -51.84 -3.86 -24.19
C ASP A 562 -52.03 -5.38 -24.33
N ILE A 563 -50.95 -6.09 -24.66
CA ILE A 563 -50.88 -7.56 -24.64
C ILE A 563 -50.07 -7.98 -23.41
N LEU A 564 -50.72 -8.73 -22.52
CA LEU A 564 -50.17 -9.11 -21.21
C LEU A 564 -49.61 -10.53 -21.21
N ALA A 565 -48.68 -10.79 -20.29
CA ALA A 565 -48.43 -12.13 -19.78
C ALA A 565 -48.42 -12.12 -18.25
N ASN A 566 -49.21 -13.02 -17.63
CA ASN A 566 -48.97 -13.39 -16.25
C ASN A 566 -47.94 -14.53 -16.24
N ALA A 567 -46.79 -14.31 -15.60
CA ALA A 567 -45.74 -15.32 -15.50
C ALA A 567 -45.26 -15.42 -14.05
N SER A 568 -45.06 -16.65 -13.56
CA SER A 568 -44.66 -16.90 -12.17
C SER A 568 -43.85 -18.18 -12.04
N ASP A 569 -42.99 -18.24 -11.02
CA ASP A 569 -41.95 -19.25 -10.90
C ASP A 569 -41.57 -19.50 -9.43
N ASN A 570 -40.85 -20.59 -9.12
CA ASN A 570 -40.39 -20.93 -7.77
C ASN A 570 -39.22 -20.04 -7.29
N VAL A 571 -38.38 -19.55 -8.21
CA VAL A 571 -37.28 -18.61 -7.98
C VAL A 571 -37.64 -17.25 -8.57
N GLY A 572 -37.76 -17.14 -9.90
CA GLY A 572 -38.21 -15.92 -10.56
C GLY A 572 -38.03 -15.91 -12.08
N VAL A 573 -39.07 -15.40 -12.76
CA VAL A 573 -39.09 -15.17 -14.21
C VAL A 573 -38.19 -13.99 -14.56
N ALA A 574 -37.12 -14.24 -15.31
CA ALA A 574 -36.12 -13.25 -15.71
C ALA A 574 -36.62 -12.33 -16.85
N TYR A 575 -37.46 -12.83 -17.75
CA TYR A 575 -38.16 -12.05 -18.78
C TYR A 575 -39.31 -12.84 -19.43
N VAL A 576 -40.21 -12.11 -20.10
CA VAL A 576 -41.18 -12.67 -21.05
C VAL A 576 -40.94 -12.08 -22.44
N MET A 577 -40.81 -12.95 -23.43
CA MET A 577 -40.72 -12.61 -24.84
C MET A 577 -42.09 -12.76 -25.50
N PHE A 578 -42.53 -11.72 -26.23
CA PHE A 578 -43.77 -11.72 -27.00
C PHE A 578 -43.47 -11.86 -28.49
N SER A 579 -44.10 -12.82 -29.16
CA SER A 579 -44.06 -12.97 -30.62
C SER A 579 -45.45 -12.89 -31.24
N MET A 580 -45.47 -12.47 -32.51
CA MET A 580 -46.64 -12.53 -33.38
C MET A 580 -46.22 -13.19 -34.70
N ASP A 581 -46.95 -14.23 -35.09
CA ASP A 581 -46.69 -15.12 -36.23
C ASP A 581 -45.27 -15.72 -36.24
N GLY A 582 -44.76 -16.07 -35.04
CA GLY A 582 -43.41 -16.60 -34.85
C GLY A 582 -42.28 -15.56 -34.97
N VAL A 583 -42.61 -14.27 -35.13
CA VAL A 583 -41.63 -13.17 -35.12
C VAL A 583 -41.71 -12.43 -33.78
N VAL A 584 -40.61 -12.39 -33.04
CA VAL A 584 -40.49 -11.63 -31.80
C VAL A 584 -40.78 -10.14 -32.05
N LYS A 585 -41.68 -9.57 -31.24
CA LYS A 585 -42.08 -8.15 -31.32
C LYS A 585 -41.62 -7.35 -30.11
N PHE A 586 -41.57 -7.97 -28.93
CA PHE A 586 -41.20 -7.31 -27.68
C PHE A 586 -40.57 -8.31 -26.69
N ILE A 587 -39.74 -7.81 -25.78
CA ILE A 587 -39.22 -8.57 -24.64
C ILE A 587 -39.33 -7.68 -23.40
N ASP A 588 -39.96 -8.18 -22.35
CA ASP A 588 -40.22 -7.44 -21.12
C ASP A 588 -39.53 -8.12 -19.93
N PHE A 589 -38.73 -7.36 -19.19
CA PHE A 589 -37.79 -7.89 -18.19
C PHE A 589 -38.31 -7.80 -16.74
N SER A 590 -39.52 -7.30 -16.52
CA SER A 590 -40.10 -7.16 -15.18
C SER A 590 -41.63 -7.18 -15.21
N SER A 591 -42.24 -7.93 -14.30
CA SER A 591 -43.70 -7.93 -14.09
C SER A 591 -44.24 -6.54 -13.74
N PRO A 592 -45.44 -6.11 -14.19
CA PRO A 592 -46.33 -6.82 -15.10
C PRO A 592 -45.76 -6.83 -16.53
N TYR A 593 -45.71 -8.02 -17.13
CA TYR A 593 -45.19 -8.18 -18.48
C TYR A 593 -46.26 -7.71 -19.48
N VAL A 594 -45.99 -6.62 -20.19
CA VAL A 594 -46.91 -5.90 -21.09
C VAL A 594 -46.17 -5.49 -22.36
N TRP A 595 -46.61 -6.02 -23.50
CA TRP A 595 -46.30 -5.47 -24.81
C TRP A 595 -47.38 -4.47 -25.22
N VAL A 596 -47.02 -3.18 -25.28
CA VAL A 596 -47.87 -2.13 -25.88
C VAL A 596 -47.84 -2.31 -27.39
N CYS A 597 -48.95 -2.76 -27.97
CA CYS A 597 -49.07 -3.19 -29.36
C CYS A 597 -49.91 -2.21 -30.17
N ASN A 598 -49.30 -1.47 -31.09
CA ASN A 598 -50.05 -0.67 -32.06
C ASN A 598 -50.52 -1.55 -33.23
N THR A 599 -51.76 -2.03 -33.18
CA THR A 599 -52.30 -2.98 -34.16
C THR A 599 -52.62 -2.37 -35.52
N THR A 600 -52.51 -1.05 -35.70
CA THR A 600 -52.57 -0.42 -37.04
C THR A 600 -51.30 -0.62 -37.86
N MET A 601 -50.20 -1.07 -37.23
CA MET A 601 -48.95 -1.43 -37.91
C MET A 601 -48.98 -2.85 -38.53
N PHE A 602 -50.10 -3.56 -38.39
CA PHE A 602 -50.27 -4.93 -38.85
C PHE A 602 -51.55 -5.06 -39.70
N SER A 603 -51.63 -6.12 -40.51
CA SER A 603 -52.82 -6.43 -41.31
C SER A 603 -54.04 -6.75 -40.43
N ASN A 604 -55.24 -6.34 -40.85
CA ASN A 604 -56.46 -6.92 -40.28
C ASN A 604 -56.55 -8.40 -40.68
N GLY A 605 -56.79 -9.29 -39.71
CA GLY A 605 -56.73 -10.74 -39.90
C GLY A 605 -56.57 -11.52 -38.60
N VAL A 606 -56.50 -12.86 -38.69
CA VAL A 606 -56.16 -13.71 -37.55
C VAL A 606 -54.64 -13.86 -37.49
N HIS A 607 -54.06 -13.52 -36.35
CA HIS A 607 -52.63 -13.60 -36.05
C HIS A 607 -52.39 -14.53 -34.86
N SER A 608 -51.27 -15.26 -34.88
CA SER A 608 -50.86 -16.14 -33.77
C SER A 608 -49.98 -15.36 -32.81
N PHE A 609 -50.40 -15.21 -31.55
CA PHE A 609 -49.64 -14.52 -30.52
C PHE A 609 -49.05 -15.52 -29.52
N ASP A 610 -47.81 -15.31 -29.09
CA ASP A 610 -47.17 -16.11 -28.04
C ASP A 610 -46.65 -15.21 -26.91
N ALA A 611 -46.72 -15.71 -25.67
CA ALA A 611 -45.88 -15.25 -24.57
C ALA A 611 -44.98 -16.39 -24.11
N ILE A 612 -43.67 -16.16 -24.11
CA ILE A 612 -42.63 -17.14 -23.74
C ILE A 612 -41.89 -16.60 -22.52
N ALA A 613 -42.10 -17.21 -21.36
CA ALA A 613 -41.41 -16.86 -20.12
C ALA A 613 -40.10 -17.65 -19.98
N PHE A 614 -39.04 -16.98 -19.53
CA PHE A 614 -37.75 -17.57 -19.20
C PHE A 614 -37.39 -17.24 -17.74
N ASP A 615 -36.84 -18.20 -17.00
CA ASP A 615 -36.30 -17.99 -15.65
C ASP A 615 -34.80 -17.58 -15.68
N ALA A 616 -34.20 -17.48 -14.49
CA ALA A 616 -32.78 -17.13 -14.32
C ALA A 616 -31.79 -18.31 -14.52
N ALA A 617 -32.27 -19.55 -14.66
CA ALA A 617 -31.47 -20.74 -14.98
C ALA A 617 -31.46 -21.06 -16.49
N GLY A 618 -32.47 -20.57 -17.23
CA GLY A 618 -32.67 -20.78 -18.65
C GLY A 618 -33.77 -21.80 -19.00
N ASN A 619 -34.64 -22.19 -18.07
CA ASN A 619 -35.82 -22.97 -18.43
C ASN A 619 -36.92 -22.06 -19.02
N GLU A 620 -37.77 -22.62 -19.86
CA GLU A 620 -38.76 -21.87 -20.65
C GLU A 620 -40.18 -22.44 -20.52
N ALA A 621 -41.19 -21.59 -20.73
CA ALA A 621 -42.57 -21.99 -20.95
C ALA A 621 -43.28 -21.03 -21.93
N ILE A 622 -44.27 -21.53 -22.66
CA ILE A 622 -44.99 -20.81 -23.70
C ILE A 622 -46.50 -20.97 -23.56
N ASP A 623 -47.25 -19.89 -23.80
CA ASP A 623 -48.70 -19.90 -24.03
C ASP A 623 -49.00 -19.14 -25.34
N THR A 624 -49.78 -19.77 -26.23
CA THR A 624 -50.03 -19.33 -27.61
C THR A 624 -51.53 -19.18 -27.84
N LYS A 625 -51.97 -18.05 -28.41
CA LYS A 625 -53.39 -17.73 -28.65
C LYS A 625 -53.59 -17.03 -29.99
N ASP A 626 -54.59 -17.48 -30.74
CA ASP A 626 -55.07 -16.80 -31.94
C ASP A 626 -55.81 -15.51 -31.54
N GLY A 627 -55.50 -14.40 -32.20
CA GLY A 627 -56.17 -13.11 -32.02
C GLY A 627 -56.59 -12.51 -33.36
N MET A 628 -57.80 -11.95 -33.43
CA MET A 628 -58.29 -11.23 -34.62
C MET A 628 -57.96 -9.74 -34.49
N ILE A 629 -57.06 -9.25 -35.34
CA ILE A 629 -56.84 -7.81 -35.56
C ILE A 629 -57.93 -7.29 -36.49
N ASP A 630 -58.66 -6.27 -36.05
CA ASP A 630 -59.69 -5.60 -36.84
C ASP A 630 -59.79 -4.12 -36.45
N ASN A 631 -59.28 -3.24 -37.32
CA ASN A 631 -59.25 -1.79 -37.16
C ASN A 631 -60.39 -1.12 -37.95
N PRO A 632 -61.58 -0.86 -37.35
CA PRO A 632 -62.69 -0.16 -38.01
C PRO A 632 -62.57 1.38 -37.92
N ILE A 633 -63.49 2.05 -38.62
CA ILE A 633 -63.68 3.51 -38.65
C ILE A 633 -64.07 4.04 -37.24
N PRO A 634 -63.69 5.27 -36.84
CA PRO A 634 -64.05 5.84 -35.52
C PRO A 634 -65.55 6.08 -35.29
N ASP A 635 -65.99 6.10 -34.02
CA ASP A 635 -67.36 6.46 -33.63
C ASP A 635 -67.50 7.98 -33.35
N THR A 636 -68.70 8.51 -33.50
CA THR A 636 -69.06 9.93 -33.33
C THR A 636 -70.36 10.13 -32.53
N ASN A 637 -70.96 9.06 -32.00
CA ASN A 637 -72.14 9.10 -31.13
C ASN A 637 -71.75 9.39 -29.67
N PRO A 638 -72.31 10.43 -29.00
CA PRO A 638 -72.09 10.59 -27.56
C PRO A 638 -72.89 9.61 -26.69
N PRO A 639 -72.32 9.13 -25.56
CA PRO A 639 -72.98 8.19 -24.66
C PRO A 639 -74.20 8.81 -23.96
N ILE A 640 -75.24 8.00 -23.74
CA ILE A 640 -76.49 8.42 -23.09
C ILE A 640 -76.35 8.28 -21.58
N VAL A 641 -76.37 9.39 -20.84
CA VAL A 641 -76.36 9.41 -19.36
C VAL A 641 -77.79 9.58 -18.81
N ARG A 642 -78.11 8.92 -17.70
CA ARG A 642 -79.38 9.08 -16.94
C ARG A 642 -79.18 8.92 -15.44
N ILE A 643 -79.63 9.88 -14.63
CA ILE A 643 -79.74 9.71 -13.18
C ILE A 643 -81.09 9.02 -12.86
N THR A 644 -81.05 7.84 -12.25
CA THR A 644 -82.24 7.03 -11.91
C THR A 644 -82.68 7.21 -10.46
N ILE A 645 -81.74 7.45 -9.55
CA ILE A 645 -81.97 7.79 -8.13
C ILE A 645 -81.06 8.98 -7.79
N PRO A 646 -81.51 10.02 -7.06
CA PRO A 646 -82.84 10.21 -6.45
C PRO A 646 -83.89 10.73 -7.44
N SER A 647 -84.94 9.93 -7.71
CA SER A 647 -86.07 10.29 -8.57
C SER A 647 -87.10 11.25 -7.93
N LYS A 648 -86.70 12.04 -6.93
CA LYS A 648 -87.58 12.88 -6.10
C LYS A 648 -86.88 14.17 -5.65
N GLU A 649 -87.64 15.25 -5.51
CA GLU A 649 -87.15 16.54 -5.00
C GLU A 649 -86.64 16.53 -3.55
N TRP A 650 -86.88 15.49 -2.74
CA TRP A 650 -86.60 15.50 -1.29
C TRP A 650 -85.84 14.24 -0.84
N VAL A 651 -84.77 14.45 -0.08
CA VAL A 651 -83.79 13.45 0.39
C VAL A 651 -83.33 13.75 1.82
N HIS A 652 -82.78 12.78 2.56
CA HIS A 652 -82.19 13.00 3.89
C HIS A 652 -81.15 11.93 4.24
N ASP A 653 -80.35 12.21 5.28
CA ASP A 653 -79.32 11.32 5.86
C ASP A 653 -78.35 10.74 4.80
N LEU A 654 -78.43 9.44 4.50
CA LEU A 654 -77.70 8.83 3.39
C LEU A 654 -78.57 8.81 2.14
N VAL A 655 -78.14 9.58 1.14
CA VAL A 655 -78.80 9.72 -0.15
C VAL A 655 -78.13 8.78 -1.15
N GLU A 656 -78.85 7.74 -1.54
CA GLU A 656 -78.47 6.91 -2.67
C GLU A 656 -78.58 7.73 -3.97
N ILE A 657 -77.51 7.73 -4.76
CA ILE A 657 -77.44 8.28 -6.10
C ILE A 657 -77.12 7.11 -7.03
N GLU A 658 -78.04 6.78 -7.94
CA GLU A 658 -77.87 5.76 -8.97
C GLU A 658 -77.92 6.46 -10.33
N ALA A 659 -76.98 6.11 -11.21
CA ALA A 659 -77.01 6.55 -12.61
C ALA A 659 -76.71 5.37 -13.54
N TRP A 660 -77.34 5.42 -14.71
CA TRP A 660 -77.21 4.47 -15.80
C TRP A 660 -76.73 5.20 -17.05
N ILE A 661 -75.71 4.64 -17.69
CA ILE A 661 -75.06 5.16 -18.88
C ILE A 661 -75.11 4.08 -19.96
N GLU A 662 -75.39 4.44 -21.21
CA GLU A 662 -75.45 3.53 -22.35
C GLU A 662 -74.89 4.17 -23.63
N ASP A 663 -73.93 3.50 -24.25
CA ASP A 663 -73.45 3.75 -25.61
C ASP A 663 -74.08 2.75 -26.62
N ARG A 664 -74.14 3.10 -27.92
CA ARG A 664 -74.98 2.45 -28.93
C ARG A 664 -74.36 2.34 -30.31
N GLU A 665 -74.49 1.13 -30.87
CA GLU A 665 -74.11 0.72 -32.23
C GLU A 665 -74.34 1.81 -33.29
N TYR A 666 -73.25 2.29 -33.89
CA TYR A 666 -73.24 3.28 -34.96
C TYR A 666 -72.92 2.63 -36.30
N HIS A 667 -73.82 2.70 -37.28
CA HIS A 667 -73.55 2.27 -38.67
C HIS A 667 -73.04 0.81 -38.86
N LYS A 668 -73.39 -0.11 -37.94
CA LYS A 668 -72.90 -1.51 -37.79
C LYS A 668 -71.49 -1.65 -37.20
N ILE A 669 -70.84 -0.57 -36.82
CA ILE A 669 -69.74 -0.61 -35.87
C ILE A 669 -70.36 -1.01 -34.53
N PRO A 670 -69.89 -2.08 -33.86
CA PRO A 670 -70.37 -2.43 -32.52
C PRO A 670 -70.21 -1.24 -31.58
N ALA A 671 -71.14 -1.07 -30.65
CA ALA A 671 -71.05 -0.05 -29.60
C ALA A 671 -69.66 -0.11 -28.92
N GLY A 672 -69.13 1.06 -28.60
CA GLY A 672 -67.88 1.24 -27.87
C GLY A 672 -68.02 0.88 -26.39
N TYR A 673 -67.21 1.52 -25.56
CA TYR A 673 -67.34 1.43 -24.11
C TYR A 673 -67.32 2.79 -23.44
N ILE A 674 -67.94 2.87 -22.26
CA ILE A 674 -67.93 4.08 -21.44
C ILE A 674 -66.53 4.27 -20.86
N GLN A 675 -65.67 5.04 -21.55
CA GLN A 675 -64.29 5.31 -21.15
C GLN A 675 -64.20 5.97 -19.77
N ALA A 676 -65.11 6.90 -19.46
CA ALA A 676 -65.14 7.55 -18.17
C ALA A 676 -66.56 8.00 -17.77
N ALA A 677 -66.79 8.14 -16.47
CA ALA A 677 -67.95 8.78 -15.89
C ALA A 677 -67.58 9.56 -14.62
N GLU A 678 -68.34 10.61 -14.32
CA GLU A 678 -68.11 11.50 -13.18
C GLU A 678 -69.41 11.88 -12.50
N LEU A 679 -69.38 12.06 -11.18
CA LEU A 679 -70.48 12.51 -10.34
C LEU A 679 -70.06 13.78 -9.59
N TYR A 680 -70.85 14.84 -9.78
CA TYR A 680 -70.68 16.14 -9.14
C TYR A 680 -71.84 16.42 -8.18
N ILE A 681 -71.54 17.09 -7.07
CA ILE A 681 -72.53 17.70 -6.17
C ILE A 681 -72.20 19.19 -6.02
N ASP A 682 -73.14 20.05 -6.40
CA ASP A 682 -73.00 21.52 -6.48
C ASP A 682 -71.77 22.00 -7.26
N GLY A 683 -71.36 21.24 -8.28
CA GLY A 683 -70.18 21.53 -9.10
C GLY A 683 -68.85 21.06 -8.52
N VAL A 684 -68.84 20.45 -7.33
CA VAL A 684 -67.69 19.75 -6.76
C VAL A 684 -67.72 18.29 -7.24
N LEU A 685 -66.63 17.81 -7.84
CA LEU A 685 -66.47 16.39 -8.19
C LEU A 685 -66.41 15.56 -6.89
N VAL A 686 -67.33 14.62 -6.71
CA VAL A 686 -67.38 13.74 -5.51
C VAL A 686 -67.02 12.29 -5.80
N LYS A 687 -67.09 11.86 -7.07
CA LYS A 687 -66.59 10.55 -7.53
C LYS A 687 -66.36 10.56 -9.04
N ALA A 688 -65.33 9.84 -9.48
CA ALA A 688 -65.13 9.45 -10.87
C ALA A 688 -65.04 7.92 -10.99
N TRP A 689 -65.32 7.43 -12.20
CA TRP A 689 -65.17 6.06 -12.66
C TRP A 689 -64.56 6.10 -14.07
N GLY A 690 -63.26 5.93 -14.21
CA GLY A 690 -62.70 5.51 -15.50
C GLY A 690 -63.03 4.03 -15.74
N TYR A 691 -63.27 3.66 -16.99
CA TYR A 691 -63.16 2.26 -17.39
C TYR A 691 -61.67 1.91 -17.45
N SER A 692 -61.20 1.25 -16.38
CA SER A 692 -60.05 0.39 -16.54
C SER A 692 -60.53 -0.95 -17.10
N TRP A 693 -59.97 -1.33 -18.24
CA TRP A 693 -60.04 -2.69 -18.80
C TRP A 693 -59.39 -3.73 -17.89
N LEU A 694 -58.64 -3.29 -16.87
CA LEU A 694 -57.85 -4.09 -15.95
C LEU A 694 -58.08 -3.61 -14.51
N SER A 695 -59.05 -4.19 -13.79
CA SER A 695 -59.12 -4.03 -12.33
C SER A 695 -58.39 -5.18 -11.66
N PHE A 696 -57.71 -4.91 -10.56
CA PHE A 696 -57.11 -5.97 -9.77
C PHE A 696 -58.17 -6.65 -8.89
N ASP A 697 -58.22 -7.97 -8.87
CA ASP A 697 -58.96 -8.68 -7.83
C ASP A 697 -58.14 -8.66 -6.54
N LEU A 698 -58.41 -7.65 -5.72
CA LEU A 698 -57.78 -7.42 -4.43
C LEU A 698 -57.98 -8.58 -3.42
N PHE A 699 -58.86 -9.55 -3.72
CA PHE A 699 -59.06 -10.77 -2.94
C PHE A 699 -58.42 -12.02 -3.54
N THR A 700 -58.26 -12.11 -4.87
CA THR A 700 -57.77 -13.34 -5.51
C THR A 700 -56.41 -13.20 -6.19
N GLY A 701 -55.82 -12.00 -6.19
CA GLY A 701 -54.53 -11.73 -6.84
C GLY A 701 -54.58 -11.78 -8.37
N ASN A 702 -55.78 -11.87 -8.95
CA ASN A 702 -55.98 -12.01 -10.37
C ASN A 702 -56.14 -10.65 -11.06
N ILE A 703 -55.59 -10.55 -12.26
CA ILE A 703 -56.00 -9.53 -13.24
C ILE A 703 -57.46 -9.83 -13.64
N ILE A 704 -58.40 -9.00 -13.19
CA ILE A 704 -59.75 -8.98 -13.76
C ILE A 704 -59.66 -8.15 -15.03
N VAL A 705 -59.64 -8.83 -16.18
CA VAL A 705 -59.98 -8.18 -17.44
C VAL A 705 -61.47 -7.81 -17.35
N ASN A 706 -61.75 -6.51 -17.15
CA ASN A 706 -63.11 -6.02 -17.25
C ASN A 706 -63.52 -6.12 -18.73
N PRO A 707 -64.66 -6.77 -19.06
CA PRO A 707 -65.15 -6.78 -20.44
C PRO A 707 -65.58 -5.36 -20.82
N LYS A 708 -65.34 -4.96 -22.08
CA LYS A 708 -65.73 -3.64 -22.59
C LYS A 708 -67.25 -3.50 -22.51
N ARG A 709 -67.75 -2.58 -21.68
CA ARG A 709 -69.19 -2.36 -21.51
C ARG A 709 -69.64 -1.08 -22.20
N SER A 710 -70.54 -1.25 -23.18
CA SER A 710 -71.37 -0.18 -23.70
C SER A 710 -72.46 0.27 -22.73
N ASN A 711 -72.47 -0.20 -21.47
CA ASN A 711 -73.33 0.35 -20.42
C ASN A 711 -72.68 0.25 -19.03
N LEU A 712 -72.93 1.28 -18.22
CA LEU A 712 -72.43 1.41 -16.86
C LEU A 712 -73.58 1.87 -15.95
N THR A 713 -73.93 1.03 -14.97
CA THR A 713 -74.71 1.47 -13.81
C THR A 713 -73.77 1.64 -12.63
N PHE A 714 -73.84 2.77 -11.92
CA PHE A 714 -73.15 2.95 -10.65
C PHE A 714 -74.10 3.45 -9.55
N THR A 715 -73.70 3.19 -8.31
CA THR A 715 -74.37 3.70 -7.09
C THR A 715 -73.35 4.43 -6.22
N TYR A 716 -73.73 5.57 -5.66
CA TYR A 716 -72.95 6.36 -4.72
C TYR A 716 -73.81 6.79 -3.52
N LEU A 717 -73.30 6.65 -2.30
CA LEU A 717 -73.99 7.06 -1.07
C LEU A 717 -73.50 8.44 -0.63
N TRP A 718 -74.24 9.49 -1.01
CA TRP A 718 -73.95 10.85 -0.55
C TRP A 718 -74.48 11.04 0.88
N ASN A 719 -73.58 11.40 1.80
CA ASN A 719 -73.97 11.74 3.17
C ASN A 719 -74.43 13.20 3.26
N ALA A 720 -75.76 13.40 3.31
CA ALA A 720 -76.42 14.69 3.52
C ALA A 720 -76.72 14.99 5.00
N THR A 721 -76.29 14.14 5.94
CA THR A 721 -76.53 14.31 7.38
C THR A 721 -75.88 15.61 7.89
N GLY A 722 -76.69 16.53 8.42
CA GLY A 722 -76.22 17.79 8.98
C GLY A 722 -76.26 19.00 8.03
N LEU A 723 -76.66 18.81 6.77
CA LEU A 723 -76.98 19.92 5.86
C LEU A 723 -78.25 20.66 6.31
N GLU A 724 -78.38 21.94 5.95
CA GLU A 724 -79.50 22.77 6.41
C GLU A 724 -80.85 22.27 5.85
N PRO A 725 -81.88 22.03 6.68
CA PRO A 725 -83.18 21.59 6.18
C PRO A 725 -83.76 22.57 5.15
N ASN A 726 -84.24 22.03 4.03
CA ASN A 726 -84.70 22.74 2.83
C ASN A 726 -83.60 23.41 1.95
N SER A 727 -82.29 23.21 2.19
CA SER A 727 -81.26 23.64 1.23
C SER A 727 -81.44 22.94 -0.13
N GLU A 728 -81.12 23.63 -1.23
CA GLU A 728 -81.11 23.06 -2.58
C GLU A 728 -79.70 22.60 -2.96
N HIS A 729 -79.59 21.37 -3.45
CA HIS A 729 -78.35 20.76 -3.92
C HIS A 729 -78.54 20.18 -5.33
N THR A 730 -77.56 20.36 -6.21
CA THR A 730 -77.58 19.86 -7.60
C THR A 730 -76.64 18.68 -7.76
N ILE A 731 -77.13 17.59 -8.31
CA ILE A 731 -76.38 16.38 -8.64
C ILE A 731 -76.24 16.34 -10.17
N GLU A 732 -75.03 16.23 -10.69
CA GLU A 732 -74.76 16.10 -12.13
C GLU A 732 -73.89 14.87 -12.39
N VAL A 733 -74.19 14.11 -13.44
CA VAL A 733 -73.38 12.99 -13.93
C VAL A 733 -72.91 13.29 -15.35
N LYS A 734 -71.62 13.08 -15.62
CA LYS A 734 -70.99 13.20 -16.94
C LYS A 734 -70.42 11.85 -17.39
N ALA A 735 -70.26 11.63 -18.69
CA ALA A 735 -69.64 10.44 -19.25
C ALA A 735 -68.97 10.67 -20.61
N TRP A 736 -67.99 9.82 -20.93
CA TRP A 736 -67.26 9.77 -22.19
C TRP A 736 -67.22 8.34 -22.73
N ASP A 737 -67.20 8.19 -24.06
CA ASP A 737 -66.94 6.90 -24.73
C ASP A 737 -65.46 6.73 -25.12
N ASP A 738 -65.10 5.60 -25.74
CA ASP A 738 -63.73 5.30 -26.17
C ASP A 738 -63.29 5.98 -27.49
N SER A 739 -64.17 6.74 -28.13
CA SER A 739 -63.84 7.68 -29.21
C SER A 739 -63.76 9.14 -28.72
N GLY A 740 -63.99 9.39 -27.43
CA GLY A 740 -63.93 10.71 -26.78
C GLY A 740 -65.22 11.54 -26.83
N ASN A 741 -66.34 10.98 -27.30
CA ASN A 741 -67.63 11.67 -27.36
C ASN A 741 -68.25 11.81 -25.96
N TYR A 742 -68.98 12.91 -25.70
CA TYR A 742 -69.37 13.34 -24.34
C TYR A 742 -70.90 13.43 -24.10
N GLY A 743 -71.39 12.86 -23.00
CA GLY A 743 -72.77 12.96 -22.53
C GLY A 743 -72.90 13.35 -21.05
N HIS A 744 -74.07 13.86 -20.63
CA HIS A 744 -74.35 14.20 -19.23
C HIS A 744 -75.85 14.25 -18.89
N ASP A 745 -76.20 14.19 -17.60
CA ASP A 745 -77.53 14.38 -17.02
C ASP A 745 -77.45 15.06 -15.64
N SER A 746 -78.52 15.73 -15.17
CA SER A 746 -78.51 16.40 -13.86
C SER A 746 -79.89 16.54 -13.20
N ILE A 747 -79.91 16.53 -11.87
CA ILE A 747 -81.11 16.63 -11.04
C ILE A 747 -80.87 17.52 -9.81
N ARG A 748 -81.93 18.11 -9.24
CA ARG A 748 -81.85 18.96 -8.04
C ARG A 748 -82.75 18.44 -6.92
N VAL A 749 -82.23 18.45 -5.69
CA VAL A 749 -82.88 17.87 -4.50
C VAL A 749 -82.82 18.79 -3.28
N LYS A 750 -83.62 18.48 -2.25
CA LYS A 750 -83.80 19.25 -1.01
C LYS A 750 -83.73 18.39 0.24
N ILE A 751 -83.18 18.94 1.32
CA ILE A 751 -82.99 18.23 2.58
C ILE A 751 -84.29 18.17 3.41
N PHE A 752 -84.74 16.95 3.71
CA PHE A 752 -85.95 16.60 4.46
C PHE A 752 -85.68 16.45 5.98
N SER A 753 -86.71 16.32 6.84
CA SER A 753 -86.55 16.39 8.30
C SER A 753 -87.63 15.65 9.11
N MET A 754 -87.26 14.67 9.96
CA MET A 754 -88.17 14.02 10.93
C MET A 754 -87.52 13.47 12.23
N MET A 755 -88.06 13.93 13.36
CA MET A 755 -88.23 13.31 14.72
C MET A 755 -87.07 12.62 15.52
N PRO A 756 -87.18 12.53 16.87
CA PRO A 756 -86.01 12.29 17.75
C PRO A 756 -86.05 11.03 18.64
N ILE A 757 -84.91 10.32 18.71
CA ILE A 757 -84.26 9.56 19.83
C ILE A 757 -85.08 8.57 20.71
N GLY A 758 -86.34 8.84 21.07
CA GLY A 758 -87.07 8.15 22.14
C GLY A 758 -87.26 6.64 21.94
N GLU A 759 -87.59 6.19 20.72
CA GLU A 759 -87.85 4.76 20.43
C GLU A 759 -86.59 3.88 20.46
N TYR A 760 -85.40 4.47 20.25
CA TYR A 760 -84.13 3.73 20.22
C TYR A 760 -83.80 3.10 21.60
N LEU A 761 -84.17 3.79 22.68
CA LEU A 761 -83.84 3.43 24.06
C LEU A 761 -84.77 2.37 24.70
N GLU A 762 -85.86 1.98 24.04
CA GLU A 762 -86.71 0.87 24.49
C GLU A 762 -86.19 -0.49 24.00
N LYS A 763 -85.72 -0.59 22.75
CA LYS A 763 -85.27 -1.87 22.15
C LYS A 763 -84.06 -2.48 22.87
N ILE A 764 -83.20 -1.65 23.46
CA ILE A 764 -82.08 -2.09 24.31
C ILE A 764 -82.58 -2.72 25.62
N LYS A 765 -83.69 -2.22 26.19
CA LYS A 765 -84.21 -2.68 27.50
C LYS A 765 -85.03 -3.97 27.41
N THR A 766 -85.53 -4.33 26.23
CA THR A 766 -86.36 -5.53 26.02
C THR A 766 -85.55 -6.79 25.69
N GLY A 767 -84.23 -6.69 25.55
CA GLY A 767 -83.35 -7.85 25.28
C GLY A 767 -83.48 -8.41 23.86
N ALA A 768 -84.01 -7.62 22.91
CA ALA A 768 -84.20 -8.00 21.51
C ALA A 768 -82.93 -7.84 20.65
N ILE A 769 -81.80 -7.49 21.26
CA ILE A 769 -80.49 -7.30 20.62
C ILE A 769 -79.49 -8.21 21.35
N LYS A 770 -78.78 -9.08 20.63
CA LYS A 770 -77.71 -9.91 21.20
C LYS A 770 -76.43 -9.10 21.39
N ILE A 771 -75.54 -9.58 22.26
CA ILE A 771 -74.27 -8.92 22.56
C ILE A 771 -73.22 -9.38 21.54
N THR A 772 -73.05 -8.58 20.48
CA THR A 772 -71.81 -8.53 19.72
C THR A 772 -70.70 -7.99 20.62
N ASN A 773 -69.53 -8.62 20.63
CA ASN A 773 -68.36 -8.10 21.33
C ASN A 773 -67.09 -8.63 20.65
N ILE A 774 -66.21 -7.72 20.24
CA ILE A 774 -64.93 -8.04 19.62
C ILE A 774 -63.81 -7.50 20.52
N GLU A 775 -62.77 -8.31 20.70
CA GLU A 775 -61.51 -7.94 21.34
C GLU A 775 -60.46 -7.81 20.23
N VAL A 776 -59.75 -6.68 20.17
CA VAL A 776 -58.65 -6.45 19.20
C VAL A 776 -57.39 -6.11 19.97
N THR A 777 -56.27 -6.73 19.59
CA THR A 777 -54.94 -6.41 20.13
C THR A 777 -53.96 -6.14 18.99
N ARG A 778 -53.17 -5.07 19.14
CA ARG A 778 -52.05 -4.73 18.25
C ARG A 778 -50.73 -5.15 18.91
N ASN A 779 -49.86 -5.76 18.13
CA ASN A 779 -48.45 -5.96 18.43
C ASN A 779 -47.63 -5.35 17.28
N VAL A 780 -46.62 -4.54 17.59
CA VAL A 780 -45.70 -3.98 16.59
C VAL A 780 -44.28 -4.32 17.01
N VAL A 781 -43.42 -4.64 16.04
CA VAL A 781 -41.99 -4.94 16.28
C VAL A 781 -41.16 -4.19 15.24
N ARG A 782 -40.17 -3.40 15.70
CA ARG A 782 -39.16 -2.80 14.83
C ARG A 782 -38.19 -3.88 14.32
N HIS A 783 -37.88 -3.82 13.03
CA HIS A 783 -36.88 -4.62 12.37
C HIS A 783 -36.01 -3.67 11.53
N ASP A 784 -34.87 -3.25 12.08
CA ASP A 784 -33.98 -2.30 11.43
C ASP A 784 -34.72 -0.99 11.03
N ASN A 785 -34.84 -0.73 9.73
CA ASN A 785 -35.50 0.42 9.11
C ASN A 785 -37.03 0.32 8.95
N TRP A 786 -37.67 -0.78 9.34
CA TRP A 786 -39.12 -1.01 9.12
C TRP A 786 -39.83 -1.66 10.31
N PHE A 787 -41.16 -1.71 10.27
CA PHE A 787 -42.02 -2.20 11.36
C PHE A 787 -42.91 -3.35 10.89
N ASN A 788 -42.97 -4.44 11.65
CA ASN A 788 -43.96 -5.51 11.49
C ASN A 788 -45.18 -5.21 12.36
N VAL A 789 -46.37 -5.18 11.79
CA VAL A 789 -47.62 -4.91 12.51
C VAL A 789 -48.51 -6.15 12.47
N SER A 790 -48.83 -6.70 13.64
CA SER A 790 -49.76 -7.82 13.82
C SER A 790 -51.02 -7.33 14.55
N LEU A 791 -52.18 -7.55 13.94
CA LEU A 791 -53.49 -7.39 14.60
C LEU A 791 -54.09 -8.76 14.90
N THR A 792 -54.53 -8.98 16.13
CA THR A 792 -55.34 -10.15 16.50
C THR A 792 -56.76 -9.71 16.82
N ILE A 793 -57.74 -10.24 16.09
CA ILE A 793 -59.17 -9.92 16.19
C ILE A 793 -59.89 -11.16 16.71
N LYS A 794 -60.61 -11.03 17.82
CA LYS A 794 -61.20 -12.16 18.54
C LYS A 794 -62.66 -11.93 18.86
N ASN A 795 -63.51 -12.86 18.43
CA ASN A 795 -64.93 -12.83 18.75
C ASN A 795 -65.12 -13.27 20.22
N THR A 796 -65.49 -12.32 21.08
CA THR A 796 -65.77 -12.56 22.51
C THR A 796 -67.27 -12.43 22.83
N GLY A 797 -68.10 -12.22 21.81
CA GLY A 797 -69.56 -12.21 21.89
C GLY A 797 -70.15 -13.62 21.90
N ASN A 798 -71.47 -13.70 21.64
CA ASN A 798 -72.22 -14.97 21.65
C ASN A 798 -72.90 -15.30 20.31
N THR A 799 -72.44 -14.67 19.23
CA THR A 799 -73.02 -14.76 17.88
C THR A 799 -71.91 -14.94 16.85
N ILE A 800 -72.23 -15.60 15.73
CA ILE A 800 -71.30 -15.70 14.59
C ILE A 800 -71.28 -14.33 13.91
N LEU A 801 -70.09 -13.86 13.59
CA LEU A 801 -69.84 -12.64 12.83
C LEU A 801 -69.36 -13.04 11.43
N ARG A 802 -69.64 -12.20 10.43
CA ARG A 802 -69.40 -12.46 8.98
C ARG A 802 -68.81 -11.22 8.30
N ASP A 803 -68.36 -11.40 7.06
CA ASP A 803 -68.09 -10.33 6.08
C ASP A 803 -67.27 -9.17 6.68
N PHE A 804 -66.10 -9.51 7.23
CA PHE A 804 -65.27 -8.60 8.00
C PHE A 804 -64.42 -7.70 7.11
N MET A 805 -64.27 -6.45 7.53
CA MET A 805 -63.26 -5.53 7.00
C MET A 805 -62.63 -4.77 8.17
N ILE A 806 -61.31 -4.79 8.25
CA ILE A 806 -60.53 -4.07 9.26
C ILE A 806 -59.86 -2.90 8.53
N VAL A 807 -60.15 -1.67 8.94
CA VAL A 807 -59.48 -0.47 8.42
C VAL A 807 -58.51 0.03 9.48
N ASP A 808 -57.24 0.20 9.11
CA ASP A 808 -56.17 0.63 10.01
C ASP A 808 -55.28 1.70 9.38
N ASN A 809 -55.15 2.85 10.04
CA ASN A 809 -54.51 4.04 9.46
C ASN A 809 -53.10 4.26 10.02
N CYS A 810 -52.11 4.38 9.13
CA CYS A 810 -50.70 4.56 9.46
C CYS A 810 -50.23 5.94 9.00
N LYS A 811 -50.09 6.88 9.95
CA LYS A 811 -49.66 8.26 9.69
C LYS A 811 -48.14 8.37 9.79
N GLY A 812 -47.49 8.90 8.75
CA GLY A 812 -46.03 8.96 8.64
C GLY A 812 -45.34 7.66 8.18
N PHE A 813 -46.12 6.66 7.73
CA PHE A 813 -45.60 5.40 7.20
C PHE A 813 -46.23 5.05 5.86
N GLN A 814 -45.44 4.48 4.96
CA GLN A 814 -45.93 3.74 3.81
C GLN A 814 -46.13 2.28 4.24
N ALA A 815 -47.38 1.81 4.21
CA ALA A 815 -47.69 0.41 4.49
C ALA A 815 -47.42 -0.47 3.26
N ILE A 816 -47.27 -1.78 3.49
CA ILE A 816 -46.97 -2.82 2.49
C ILE A 816 -47.86 -4.02 2.78
N ALA A 817 -48.69 -4.42 1.82
CA ALA A 817 -49.52 -5.62 1.87
C ALA A 817 -48.69 -6.92 1.75
N LEU A 818 -49.21 -8.02 2.30
CA LEU A 818 -48.52 -9.32 2.35
C LEU A 818 -49.22 -10.39 1.49
N PRO A 819 -48.47 -11.40 0.97
CA PRO A 819 -47.02 -11.56 1.06
C PRO A 819 -46.22 -10.54 0.24
N TRP A 820 -46.81 -10.03 -0.84
CA TRP A 820 -46.30 -8.94 -1.69
C TRP A 820 -47.47 -8.04 -2.13
N PRO A 821 -47.22 -6.76 -2.46
CA PRO A 821 -48.29 -5.83 -2.86
C PRO A 821 -49.15 -6.29 -4.04
N ASP A 822 -48.56 -6.96 -5.04
CA ASP A 822 -49.26 -7.48 -6.22
C ASP A 822 -49.71 -8.96 -6.11
N LYS A 823 -49.56 -9.56 -4.92
CA LYS A 823 -49.96 -10.96 -4.62
C LYS A 823 -50.74 -11.07 -3.32
N SER A 824 -51.19 -9.94 -2.76
CA SER A 824 -52.08 -9.95 -1.60
C SER A 824 -53.48 -10.38 -2.01
N SER A 825 -54.12 -11.13 -1.11
CA SER A 825 -55.46 -11.71 -1.27
C SER A 825 -56.40 -11.33 -0.12
N ASP A 826 -55.92 -10.52 0.82
CA ASP A 826 -56.70 -10.04 1.96
C ASP A 826 -56.36 -8.62 2.40
N THR A 827 -55.31 -7.98 1.85
CA THR A 827 -54.80 -6.70 2.36
C THR A 827 -54.59 -5.70 1.22
N ILE A 828 -55.33 -4.60 1.27
CA ILE A 828 -55.23 -3.45 0.37
C ILE A 828 -54.51 -2.33 1.11
N VAL A 829 -53.62 -1.60 0.43
CA VAL A 829 -53.04 -0.35 0.95
C VAL A 829 -53.34 0.77 -0.03
N VAL A 830 -54.02 1.80 0.46
CA VAL A 830 -54.25 3.07 -0.25
C VAL A 830 -53.42 4.14 0.44
N TYR A 831 -52.66 4.94 -0.31
CA TYR A 831 -51.96 6.10 0.21
C TYR A 831 -52.75 7.38 -0.13
N ASP A 832 -53.09 8.15 0.90
CA ASP A 832 -53.73 9.46 0.74
C ASP A 832 -52.72 10.56 1.12
N PRO A 833 -52.31 11.43 0.18
CA PRO A 833 -51.38 12.54 0.46
C PRO A 833 -52.01 13.69 1.27
N ASP A 834 -53.34 13.76 1.34
CA ASP A 834 -54.12 14.93 1.77
C ASP A 834 -55.15 14.63 2.89
N PHE A 835 -55.22 13.41 3.43
CA PHE A 835 -56.28 12.99 4.36
C PHE A 835 -56.42 13.92 5.57
N LEU A 836 -57.50 14.72 5.59
CA LEU A 836 -57.74 15.79 6.58
C LEU A 836 -56.55 16.78 6.72
N GLY A 837 -55.73 16.94 5.68
CA GLY A 837 -54.52 17.75 5.66
C GLY A 837 -53.28 17.05 6.23
N LEU A 838 -53.21 15.71 6.20
CA LEU A 838 -52.06 14.92 6.65
C LEU A 838 -51.84 13.67 5.76
N PRO A 839 -50.60 13.36 5.35
CA PRO A 839 -50.31 12.15 4.58
C PRO A 839 -50.38 10.88 5.42
N LEU A 840 -51.10 9.86 4.96
CA LEU A 840 -51.19 8.54 5.61
C LEU A 840 -51.38 7.37 4.64
N SER A 841 -51.00 6.17 5.07
CA SER A 841 -51.45 4.91 4.45
C SER A 841 -52.68 4.40 5.18
N GLN A 842 -53.76 4.11 4.44
CA GLN A 842 -54.90 3.34 4.92
C GLN A 842 -54.72 1.87 4.52
N VAL A 843 -54.65 0.99 5.51
CA VAL A 843 -54.60 -0.46 5.33
C VAL A 843 -56.01 -1.02 5.50
N ILE A 844 -56.56 -1.62 4.45
CA ILE A 844 -57.89 -2.23 4.46
C ILE A 844 -57.70 -3.74 4.33
N ILE A 845 -57.98 -4.46 5.41
CA ILE A 845 -57.80 -5.92 5.48
C ILE A 845 -59.19 -6.57 5.45
N GLN A 846 -59.45 -7.40 4.44
CA GLN A 846 -60.68 -8.13 4.21
C GLN A 846 -60.36 -9.63 4.22
N PRO A 847 -60.37 -10.28 5.40
CA PRO A 847 -59.77 -11.60 5.57
C PRO A 847 -60.44 -12.70 4.75
N LEU A 848 -59.65 -13.65 4.23
CA LEU A 848 -60.11 -14.88 3.55
C LEU A 848 -61.02 -15.81 4.41
N THR A 849 -61.35 -15.42 5.64
CA THR A 849 -62.17 -16.17 6.58
C THR A 849 -63.57 -15.54 6.67
N GLU A 850 -64.51 -16.09 5.89
CA GLU A 850 -65.91 -15.61 5.78
C GLU A 850 -66.65 -15.50 7.14
N THR A 851 -66.25 -16.27 8.16
CA THR A 851 -66.95 -16.33 9.47
C THR A 851 -65.99 -16.47 10.65
N LEU A 852 -66.19 -15.69 11.72
CA LEU A 852 -65.48 -15.85 13.00
C LEU A 852 -66.47 -16.27 14.09
N ASN A 853 -66.35 -17.50 14.60
CA ASN A 853 -67.26 -18.06 15.60
C ASN A 853 -66.93 -17.55 17.02
N PRO A 854 -67.90 -17.58 17.96
CA PRO A 854 -67.66 -17.22 19.36
C PRO A 854 -66.47 -17.97 19.99
N GLY A 855 -65.47 -17.22 20.43
CA GLY A 855 -64.24 -17.73 21.04
C GLY A 855 -63.05 -17.89 20.08
N GLU A 856 -63.27 -17.80 18.75
CA GLU A 856 -62.20 -17.84 17.76
C GLU A 856 -61.46 -16.49 17.65
N ALA A 857 -60.21 -16.56 17.19
CA ALA A 857 -59.37 -15.40 16.92
C ALA A 857 -58.68 -15.57 15.56
N LEU A 858 -58.67 -14.47 14.81
CA LEU A 858 -57.95 -14.29 13.55
C LEU A 858 -56.71 -13.42 13.83
N ALA A 859 -55.59 -13.69 13.17
CA ALA A 859 -54.42 -12.82 13.17
C ALA A 859 -54.10 -12.40 11.72
N VAL A 860 -53.91 -11.10 11.50
CA VAL A 860 -53.54 -10.49 10.21
C VAL A 860 -52.30 -9.62 10.40
N ASN A 861 -51.48 -9.48 9.35
CA ASN A 861 -50.20 -8.80 9.44
C ASN A 861 -49.93 -7.91 8.22
N TYR A 862 -49.24 -6.79 8.43
CA TYR A 862 -48.69 -5.96 7.35
C TYR A 862 -47.33 -5.36 7.78
N HIS A 863 -46.55 -4.87 6.81
CA HIS A 863 -45.32 -4.12 7.13
C HIS A 863 -45.54 -2.62 6.95
N ALA A 864 -44.78 -1.80 7.67
CA ALA A 864 -44.79 -0.34 7.55
C ALA A 864 -43.35 0.22 7.52
N VAL A 865 -43.07 1.15 6.60
CA VAL A 865 -41.77 1.84 6.45
C VAL A 865 -41.98 3.33 6.71
N PRO A 866 -41.21 3.97 7.60
CA PRO A 866 -41.37 5.40 7.89
C PRO A 866 -40.95 6.26 6.69
N PHE A 867 -41.59 7.42 6.54
CA PHE A 867 -41.23 8.39 5.52
C PHE A 867 -40.96 9.79 6.10
N LEU A 868 -39.98 10.49 5.54
CA LEU A 868 -39.66 11.88 5.86
C LEU A 868 -40.53 12.83 5.02
N THR A 869 -40.95 13.95 5.61
CA THR A 869 -41.79 14.98 4.95
C THR A 869 -41.34 16.39 5.34
N TYR A 870 -41.37 17.30 4.37
CA TYR A 870 -41.11 18.74 4.54
C TYR A 870 -41.49 19.50 3.26
N PRO A 871 -41.73 20.83 3.28
CA PRO A 871 -42.14 21.68 4.41
C PRO A 871 -43.65 21.67 4.72
N TYR A 872 -44.51 21.46 3.72
CA TYR A 872 -45.95 21.79 3.83
C TYR A 872 -46.68 20.96 4.91
N TYR A 873 -46.34 19.66 5.00
CA TYR A 873 -46.80 18.74 6.03
C TYR A 873 -45.64 18.30 6.93
N TRP A 874 -45.11 19.19 7.78
CA TRP A 874 -44.05 18.83 8.73
C TRP A 874 -44.58 17.85 9.81
N LEU A 875 -44.40 16.55 9.58
CA LEU A 875 -44.59 15.52 10.59
C LEU A 875 -43.47 15.61 11.65
N ARG A 876 -43.84 15.96 12.89
CA ARG A 876 -42.93 15.87 14.05
C ARG A 876 -42.96 14.43 14.58
N ASP A 877 -42.07 14.07 15.47
CA ASP A 877 -41.91 12.68 15.92
C ASP A 877 -43.17 12.11 16.61
N TYR A 878 -43.94 12.98 17.27
CA TYR A 878 -45.25 12.66 17.86
C TYR A 878 -46.41 12.56 16.85
N ASP A 879 -46.18 12.88 15.58
CA ASP A 879 -47.15 12.73 14.50
C ASP A 879 -47.07 11.36 13.79
N TYR A 880 -46.02 10.55 14.05
CA TYR A 880 -45.89 9.19 13.52
C TYR A 880 -46.67 8.20 14.40
N ILE A 881 -47.71 7.56 13.84
CA ILE A 881 -48.64 6.71 14.58
C ILE A 881 -49.12 5.54 13.71
N ILE A 882 -49.06 4.32 14.26
CA ILE A 882 -49.66 3.12 13.65
C ILE A 882 -51.00 2.83 14.35
N GLY A 883 -52.08 2.85 13.57
CA GLY A 883 -53.46 2.87 14.07
C GLY A 883 -53.83 4.22 14.65
N ASP A 884 -53.68 5.30 13.88
CA ASP A 884 -53.93 6.67 14.33
C ASP A 884 -55.39 6.88 14.78
N CYS A 885 -55.57 7.22 16.05
CA CYS A 885 -56.87 7.60 16.62
C CYS A 885 -56.99 9.12 16.89
N THR A 886 -55.94 9.90 16.60
CA THR A 886 -55.88 11.34 16.91
C THR A 886 -56.64 12.22 15.89
N THR A 887 -56.94 11.65 14.74
CA THR A 887 -57.57 12.29 13.56
C THR A 887 -59.03 11.87 13.34
N TYR A 888 -59.69 11.35 14.40
CA TYR A 888 -61.06 10.80 14.40
C TYR A 888 -61.30 9.46 13.68
N VAL A 889 -60.27 8.83 13.07
CA VAL A 889 -60.42 7.58 12.30
C VAL A 889 -59.58 6.43 12.90
N PRO A 890 -59.91 5.95 14.12
CA PRO A 890 -59.21 4.84 14.77
C PRO A 890 -59.35 3.52 13.99
N THR A 891 -58.53 2.52 14.35
CA THR A 891 -58.65 1.15 13.84
C THR A 891 -60.10 0.67 13.98
N THR A 892 -60.76 0.36 12.86
CA THR A 892 -62.20 0.09 12.80
C THR A 892 -62.47 -1.27 12.19
N VAL A 893 -63.26 -2.10 12.87
CA VAL A 893 -63.69 -3.41 12.38
C VAL A 893 -65.16 -3.33 11.98
N TYR A 894 -65.41 -3.45 10.68
CA TYR A 894 -66.73 -3.65 10.08
C TYR A 894 -67.03 -5.15 10.02
N PHE A 895 -68.30 -5.53 10.19
CA PHE A 895 -68.74 -6.93 10.14
C PHE A 895 -70.26 -7.03 9.96
N GLU A 896 -70.74 -8.13 9.37
CA GLU A 896 -72.16 -8.50 9.38
C GLU A 896 -72.49 -9.40 10.59
N CYS A 897 -73.67 -9.21 11.18
CA CYS A 897 -74.21 -10.04 12.24
C CYS A 897 -75.76 -10.01 12.22
N GLU A 898 -76.40 -11.17 12.34
CA GLU A 898 -77.89 -11.31 12.32
C GLU A 898 -78.57 -10.56 11.14
N ASN A 899 -77.93 -10.56 9.97
CA ASN A 899 -78.36 -9.90 8.73
C ASN A 899 -78.35 -8.36 8.80
N ALA A 900 -77.45 -7.77 9.60
CA ALA A 900 -77.18 -6.34 9.64
C ALA A 900 -75.68 -6.05 9.75
N PHE A 901 -75.21 -4.99 9.08
CA PHE A 901 -73.83 -4.52 9.18
C PHE A 901 -73.62 -3.63 10.40
N TYR A 902 -72.46 -3.79 11.04
CA TYR A 902 -72.00 -3.05 12.20
C TYR A 902 -70.55 -2.60 12.00
N SER A 903 -70.14 -1.57 12.74
CA SER A 903 -68.75 -1.15 12.87
C SER A 903 -68.40 -0.96 14.35
N GLN A 904 -67.19 -1.36 14.74
CA GLN A 904 -66.64 -1.13 16.07
C GLN A 904 -65.24 -0.51 15.99
N ASN A 905 -65.04 0.59 16.71
CA ASN A 905 -63.82 1.39 16.71
C ASN A 905 -62.92 1.02 17.90
N PHE A 906 -61.60 1.00 17.69
CA PHE A 906 -60.61 0.57 18.68
C PHE A 906 -59.44 1.57 18.80
N GLU A 907 -59.34 2.23 19.95
CA GLU A 907 -58.23 3.12 20.30
C GLU A 907 -57.01 2.30 20.74
N LEU A 908 -56.20 1.84 19.78
CA LEU A 908 -55.00 1.00 20.02
C LEU A 908 -53.66 1.60 19.53
N PRO A 909 -53.45 2.93 19.50
CA PRO A 909 -52.32 3.54 18.78
C PRO A 909 -50.94 3.10 19.29
N TYR A 910 -50.05 2.74 18.37
CA TYR A 910 -48.63 2.53 18.65
C TYR A 910 -47.83 3.79 18.27
N PHE A 911 -47.03 4.29 19.22
CA PHE A 911 -46.25 5.53 19.12
C PHE A 911 -44.74 5.22 19.22
N PRO A 912 -44.03 4.98 18.10
CA PRO A 912 -42.64 4.54 18.13
C PRO A 912 -41.70 5.55 18.80
N VAL A 913 -42.01 6.86 18.73
CA VAL A 913 -41.29 7.93 19.46
C VAL A 913 -41.28 7.79 21.00
N ARG A 914 -42.08 6.88 21.57
CA ARG A 914 -42.14 6.61 23.02
C ARG A 914 -41.67 5.21 23.41
N ASN A 915 -41.34 4.39 22.42
CA ASN A 915 -40.96 2.99 22.60
C ASN A 915 -39.47 2.85 22.27
N ASP A 916 -38.83 1.94 23.00
CA ASP A 916 -37.39 1.70 23.06
C ASP A 916 -37.26 0.21 23.39
N ASP A 917 -37.60 -0.64 22.41
CA ASP A 917 -37.83 -2.07 22.66
C ASP A 917 -36.51 -2.85 22.87
N ASP A 918 -35.41 -2.40 22.26
CA ASP A 918 -34.07 -2.96 22.46
C ASP A 918 -33.27 -2.32 23.62
N ARG A 919 -33.69 -1.13 24.10
CA ARG A 919 -33.23 -0.45 25.33
C ARG A 919 -31.83 0.16 25.25
N ASP A 920 -31.43 0.63 24.08
CA ASP A 920 -30.20 1.41 23.93
C ASP A 920 -30.36 2.87 24.42
N GLY A 921 -31.60 3.36 24.53
CA GLY A 921 -31.96 4.70 25.00
C GLY A 921 -32.31 5.69 23.88
N VAL A 922 -32.37 5.25 22.63
CA VAL A 922 -33.01 5.92 21.50
C VAL A 922 -34.50 5.53 21.49
N ASN A 923 -35.22 5.75 20.40
CA ASN A 923 -36.63 5.40 20.25
C ASN A 923 -36.82 4.75 18.87
N ASP A 924 -37.74 3.79 18.79
CA ASP A 924 -37.90 2.90 17.63
C ASP A 924 -37.98 3.66 16.27
N LEU A 925 -38.52 4.89 16.25
CA LEU A 925 -38.60 5.72 15.05
C LEU A 925 -37.23 6.28 14.63
N ASP A 926 -36.45 6.81 15.57
CA ASP A 926 -35.12 7.35 15.27
C ASP A 926 -34.13 6.25 14.90
N ASP A 927 -34.26 5.04 15.42
CA ASP A 927 -33.40 3.92 15.04
C ASP A 927 -33.75 3.37 13.66
N ALA A 928 -35.04 3.38 13.28
CA ALA A 928 -35.48 3.09 11.92
C ALA A 928 -34.99 4.15 10.91
N PHE A 929 -34.76 5.40 11.32
CA PHE A 929 -34.10 6.40 10.48
C PHE A 929 -32.57 6.28 10.48
N ARG A 930 -31.93 6.01 11.63
CA ARG A 930 -30.45 5.95 11.73
C ARG A 930 -29.82 4.70 11.11
N SER A 931 -30.58 3.62 11.01
CA SER A 931 -30.19 2.45 10.20
C SER A 931 -30.10 2.79 8.71
N ALA A 932 -30.81 3.80 8.23
CA ALA A 932 -31.01 4.04 6.80
C ALA A 932 -29.84 4.76 6.10
N ASP A 933 -29.08 4.02 5.27
CA ASP A 933 -28.05 4.54 4.34
C ASP A 933 -28.56 4.73 2.89
N TYR A 934 -29.81 4.33 2.64
CA TYR A 934 -30.52 4.48 1.37
C TYR A 934 -31.77 5.38 1.53
N LEU A 935 -31.93 6.41 0.68
CA LEU A 935 -33.07 7.33 0.72
C LEU A 935 -33.79 7.33 -0.63
N ILE A 936 -35.10 7.08 -0.62
CA ILE A 936 -35.93 7.04 -1.84
C ILE A 936 -36.86 8.24 -1.87
N ILE A 937 -36.62 9.21 -2.75
CA ILE A 937 -37.40 10.44 -2.87
C ILE A 937 -38.44 10.34 -3.99
N THR A 938 -39.67 10.74 -3.70
CA THR A 938 -40.68 11.01 -4.73
C THR A 938 -41.71 12.04 -4.25
N ASN A 939 -42.63 12.41 -5.14
CA ASN A 939 -43.72 13.34 -4.90
C ASN A 939 -45.06 12.62 -5.09
N PRO A 940 -45.63 11.97 -4.06
CA PRO A 940 -46.87 11.20 -4.19
C PRO A 940 -48.02 12.02 -4.79
N ARG A 941 -48.12 13.30 -4.44
CA ARG A 941 -49.11 14.23 -5.01
C ARG A 941 -48.89 14.46 -6.51
N GLY A 942 -47.64 14.66 -6.92
CA GLY A 942 -47.25 14.77 -8.33
C GLY A 942 -47.59 13.51 -9.12
N LEU A 943 -47.28 12.33 -8.58
CA LEU A 943 -47.60 11.04 -9.19
C LEU A 943 -49.11 10.88 -9.45
N PHE A 944 -49.98 11.15 -8.46
CA PHE A 944 -51.44 11.08 -8.67
C PHE A 944 -51.99 12.14 -9.64
N ILE A 945 -51.29 13.27 -9.84
CA ILE A 945 -51.70 14.30 -10.81
C ILE A 945 -51.31 13.89 -12.24
N GLN A 946 -50.08 13.40 -12.46
CA GLN A 946 -49.62 13.01 -13.80
C GLN A 946 -50.32 11.74 -14.31
N ASN A 947 -50.64 10.79 -13.43
CA ASN A 947 -51.25 9.51 -13.80
C ASN A 947 -52.75 9.57 -14.08
N ASN A 948 -53.27 10.75 -14.47
CA ASN A 948 -54.68 11.03 -14.71
C ASN A 948 -55.61 10.60 -13.55
N PRO A 949 -56.04 11.51 -12.64
CA PRO A 949 -56.91 11.15 -11.52
C PRO A 949 -58.31 10.65 -11.92
N HIS A 950 -58.64 10.62 -13.22
CA HIS A 950 -59.87 10.08 -13.78
C HIS A 950 -59.70 8.62 -14.27
N ASP A 951 -58.48 8.06 -14.28
CA ASP A 951 -58.21 6.63 -14.53
C ASP A 951 -57.94 5.87 -13.21
N PRO A 952 -58.82 4.94 -12.81
CA PRO A 952 -58.58 4.05 -11.68
C PRO A 952 -57.31 3.19 -11.82
N ALA A 953 -56.91 2.80 -13.04
CA ALA A 953 -55.69 2.02 -13.23
C ALA A 953 -54.44 2.84 -12.91
N GLY A 954 -54.40 4.13 -13.28
CA GLY A 954 -53.38 5.09 -12.88
C GLY A 954 -53.32 5.26 -11.36
N VAL A 955 -54.46 5.45 -10.69
CA VAL A 955 -54.55 5.58 -9.23
C VAL A 955 -54.05 4.32 -8.51
N ASP A 956 -54.49 3.13 -8.94
CA ASP A 956 -54.04 1.85 -8.37
C ASP A 956 -52.55 1.60 -8.67
N SER A 957 -52.06 2.00 -9.85
CA SER A 957 -50.63 1.93 -10.21
C SER A 957 -49.77 2.83 -9.33
N VAL A 958 -50.23 4.04 -8.95
CA VAL A 958 -49.51 4.91 -8.00
C VAL A 958 -49.51 4.30 -6.59
N ASN A 959 -50.64 3.75 -6.12
CA ASN A 959 -50.69 3.03 -4.83
C ASN A 959 -49.70 1.85 -4.82
N LEU A 960 -49.64 1.09 -5.92
CA LEU A 960 -48.71 -0.03 -6.07
C LEU A 960 -47.25 0.45 -6.13
N LEU A 961 -46.95 1.51 -6.89
CA LEU A 961 -45.63 2.14 -7.00
C LEU A 961 -45.08 2.58 -5.63
N LEU A 962 -45.91 3.23 -4.80
CA LEU A 962 -45.52 3.68 -3.47
C LEU A 962 -45.27 2.50 -2.52
N GLN A 963 -46.07 1.43 -2.58
CA GLN A 963 -45.79 0.19 -1.86
C GLN A 963 -44.47 -0.45 -2.31
N TYR A 964 -44.18 -0.50 -3.61
CA TYR A 964 -42.94 -1.08 -4.12
C TYR A 964 -41.70 -0.24 -3.78
N ALA A 965 -41.82 1.09 -3.74
CA ALA A 965 -40.77 1.95 -3.18
C ALA A 965 -40.50 1.61 -1.71
N ALA A 966 -41.53 1.40 -0.89
CA ALA A 966 -41.39 0.96 0.50
C ALA A 966 -40.76 -0.44 0.62
N VAL A 967 -41.11 -1.38 -0.26
CA VAL A 967 -40.48 -2.71 -0.33
C VAL A 967 -38.98 -2.59 -0.65
N LEU A 968 -38.61 -1.77 -1.65
CA LEU A 968 -37.20 -1.54 -2.00
C LEU A 968 -36.44 -0.89 -0.81
N ALA A 969 -37.02 0.12 -0.17
CA ALA A 969 -36.45 0.74 1.03
C ALA A 969 -36.24 -0.28 2.16
N LYS A 970 -37.27 -1.10 2.48
CA LYS A 970 -37.18 -2.20 3.45
C LYS A 970 -36.03 -3.17 3.16
N LEU A 971 -35.80 -3.51 1.88
CA LEU A 971 -34.74 -4.44 1.49
C LEU A 971 -33.34 -3.80 1.45
N LYS A 972 -33.25 -2.49 1.18
CA LYS A 972 -31.98 -1.77 0.95
C LYS A 972 -31.46 -1.00 2.17
N HIS A 973 -31.93 -1.29 3.39
CA HIS A 973 -31.61 -0.48 4.58
C HIS A 973 -31.92 1.00 4.34
N GLY A 974 -33.15 1.29 3.92
CA GLY A 974 -33.56 2.63 3.50
C GLY A 974 -34.90 3.11 4.01
N VAL A 975 -35.17 4.39 3.79
CA VAL A 975 -36.46 5.04 4.08
C VAL A 975 -36.91 5.91 2.92
N LEU A 976 -38.15 6.39 2.97
CA LEU A 976 -38.73 7.21 1.92
C LEU A 976 -38.66 8.70 2.28
N GLY A 977 -38.53 9.57 1.28
CA GLY A 977 -38.63 11.01 1.39
C GLY A 977 -39.76 11.53 0.50
N TYR A 978 -40.90 11.87 1.10
CA TYR A 978 -42.05 12.37 0.36
C TYR A 978 -42.08 13.90 0.37
N ILE A 979 -41.80 14.50 -0.79
CA ILE A 979 -41.98 15.93 -1.04
C ILE A 979 -43.43 16.20 -1.48
N SER A 980 -43.98 17.37 -1.15
CA SER A 980 -45.39 17.71 -1.43
C SER A 980 -45.54 19.16 -1.92
N GLY A 981 -45.27 19.39 -3.21
CA GLY A 981 -45.37 20.69 -3.86
C GLY A 981 -44.38 20.85 -5.03
N PRO A 982 -44.52 21.90 -5.86
CA PRO A 982 -43.56 22.23 -6.91
C PRO A 982 -42.33 22.89 -6.29
N TYR A 983 -41.31 22.10 -5.97
CA TYR A 983 -40.06 22.60 -5.37
C TYR A 983 -38.96 22.81 -6.41
N SER A 984 -38.17 23.86 -6.20
CA SER A 984 -36.91 24.01 -6.92
C SER A 984 -35.90 22.91 -6.51
N PRO A 985 -34.93 22.57 -7.37
CA PRO A 985 -33.86 21.64 -7.01
C PRO A 985 -33.03 22.12 -5.80
N GLU A 986 -32.89 23.43 -5.60
CA GLU A 986 -32.22 24.00 -4.42
C GLU A 986 -32.96 23.68 -3.12
N GLU A 987 -34.29 23.78 -3.10
CA GLU A 987 -35.10 23.40 -1.93
C GLU A 987 -34.98 21.91 -1.65
N ILE A 988 -35.15 21.04 -2.66
CA ILE A 988 -35.00 19.58 -2.51
C ILE A 988 -33.62 19.22 -1.94
N ARG A 989 -32.55 19.80 -2.50
CA ARG A 989 -31.17 19.63 -2.03
C ARG A 989 -30.97 20.09 -0.58
N ASN A 990 -31.56 21.23 -0.21
CA ASN A 990 -31.50 21.76 1.16
C ASN A 990 -32.26 20.89 2.17
N HIS A 991 -33.26 20.11 1.75
CA HIS A 991 -33.93 19.15 2.63
C HIS A 991 -33.08 17.88 2.85
N ILE A 992 -32.50 17.34 1.77
CA ILE A 992 -31.57 16.19 1.80
C ILE A 992 -30.41 16.47 2.75
N TYR A 993 -29.61 17.51 2.47
CA TYR A 993 -28.41 17.82 3.25
C TYR A 993 -28.70 18.54 4.59
N GLY A 994 -29.90 19.09 4.76
CA GLY A 994 -30.31 19.82 5.95
C GLY A 994 -31.01 18.95 7.00
N ILE A 995 -32.35 18.88 6.96
CA ILE A 995 -33.13 18.23 8.03
C ILE A 995 -33.05 16.70 7.93
N TRP A 996 -32.99 16.13 6.73
CA TRP A 996 -33.08 14.69 6.53
C TRP A 996 -31.76 13.98 6.85
N SER A 997 -30.61 14.48 6.37
CA SER A 997 -29.26 13.98 6.73
C SER A 997 -29.01 13.90 8.24
N ASN A 998 -29.64 14.77 9.05
CA ASN A 998 -29.51 14.78 10.51
C ASN A 998 -30.35 13.72 11.23
N ARG A 999 -31.29 13.06 10.54
CA ARG A 999 -32.04 11.90 11.06
C ARG A 999 -31.48 10.55 10.58
N LEU A 1000 -30.97 10.53 9.35
CA LEU A 1000 -30.48 9.34 8.67
C LEU A 1000 -29.14 8.83 9.24
N ASN A 1001 -28.63 7.74 8.67
CA ASN A 1001 -27.29 7.21 8.93
C ASN A 1001 -26.21 8.30 8.80
N GLU A 1002 -25.10 8.16 9.52
CA GLU A 1002 -23.95 9.07 9.48
C GLU A 1002 -23.35 9.22 8.07
N ALA A 1003 -23.51 8.22 7.20
CA ALA A 1003 -23.11 8.31 5.80
C ALA A 1003 -23.79 9.47 5.04
N PHE A 1004 -25.02 9.87 5.37
CA PHE A 1004 -25.67 11.06 4.75
C PHE A 1004 -25.07 12.40 5.22
N ARG A 1005 -24.26 12.41 6.28
CA ARG A 1005 -23.52 13.58 6.77
C ARG A 1005 -22.06 13.57 6.32
N HIS A 1006 -21.53 12.39 5.99
CA HIS A 1006 -20.16 12.16 5.54
C HIS A 1006 -20.08 11.30 4.24
N PRO A 1007 -20.81 11.65 3.16
CA PRO A 1007 -20.80 10.89 1.91
C PRO A 1007 -19.48 11.00 1.13
N ASP A 1008 -18.55 11.83 1.61
CA ASP A 1008 -17.16 11.93 1.13
C ASP A 1008 -16.27 10.76 1.60
N ILE A 1009 -16.71 10.01 2.62
CA ILE A 1009 -15.95 8.90 3.24
C ILE A 1009 -16.78 7.64 3.54
N MET A 1010 -18.09 7.66 3.30
CA MET A 1010 -18.99 6.51 3.47
C MET A 1010 -20.00 6.44 2.31
N ASP A 1011 -20.26 5.24 1.77
CA ASP A 1011 -21.28 5.05 0.74
C ASP A 1011 -22.68 5.42 1.30
N ALA A 1012 -23.35 6.41 0.71
CA ALA A 1012 -24.77 6.73 0.96
C ALA A 1012 -25.49 6.91 -0.38
N TYR A 1013 -26.76 6.51 -0.45
CA TYR A 1013 -27.49 6.38 -1.71
C TYR A 1013 -28.78 7.20 -1.73
N LEU A 1014 -28.99 7.93 -2.82
CA LEU A 1014 -30.22 8.64 -3.13
C LEU A 1014 -30.84 8.06 -4.41
N LEU A 1015 -32.07 7.55 -4.30
CA LEU A 1015 -32.89 7.14 -5.43
C LEU A 1015 -34.04 8.12 -5.62
N ILE A 1016 -34.16 8.72 -6.79
CA ILE A 1016 -35.29 9.57 -7.17
C ILE A 1016 -36.27 8.74 -8.01
N ILE A 1017 -37.57 8.77 -7.70
CA ILE A 1017 -38.60 8.13 -8.53
C ILE A 1017 -39.47 9.21 -9.17
N GLY A 1018 -39.52 9.19 -10.50
CA GLY A 1018 -40.34 10.08 -11.33
C GLY A 1018 -39.50 10.98 -12.23
N GLU A 1019 -40.17 11.51 -13.26
CA GLU A 1019 -39.66 12.54 -14.16
C GLU A 1019 -39.46 13.91 -13.48
N THR A 1020 -39.00 14.90 -14.25
CA THR A 1020 -38.64 16.24 -13.72
C THR A 1020 -39.83 17.07 -13.21
N GLU A 1021 -41.04 16.77 -13.69
CA GLU A 1021 -42.31 17.34 -13.22
C GLU A 1021 -42.89 16.60 -12.01
N VAL A 1022 -42.33 15.45 -11.63
CA VAL A 1022 -42.57 14.77 -10.35
C VAL A 1022 -41.55 15.23 -9.31
N VAL A 1023 -40.26 15.16 -9.65
CA VAL A 1023 -39.12 15.63 -8.82
C VAL A 1023 -38.11 16.36 -9.70
N SER A 1024 -38.02 17.68 -9.58
CA SER A 1024 -37.22 18.51 -10.50
C SER A 1024 -35.72 18.24 -10.49
N SER A 1025 -35.07 18.49 -11.62
CA SER A 1025 -33.61 18.41 -11.81
C SER A 1025 -33.02 19.79 -12.09
N TYR A 1026 -31.71 19.96 -11.85
CA TYR A 1026 -31.05 21.26 -11.95
C TYR A 1026 -30.42 21.47 -13.33
N THR A 1027 -30.44 22.68 -13.86
CA THR A 1027 -29.63 23.03 -15.05
C THR A 1027 -28.38 23.75 -14.58
N CYS A 1028 -27.21 23.18 -14.86
CA CYS A 1028 -25.92 23.72 -14.44
C CYS A 1028 -25.06 24.17 -15.63
N ASP A 1029 -24.39 25.30 -15.43
CA ASP A 1029 -23.29 25.76 -16.27
C ASP A 1029 -22.06 24.89 -15.95
N VAL A 1030 -21.53 24.18 -16.94
CA VAL A 1030 -20.37 23.28 -16.78
C VAL A 1030 -19.25 23.72 -17.73
N ASN A 1031 -18.07 23.99 -17.17
CA ASN A 1031 -16.86 24.13 -17.98
C ASN A 1031 -16.35 22.74 -18.33
N ILE A 1032 -16.38 22.40 -19.62
CA ILE A 1032 -15.87 21.14 -20.15
C ILE A 1032 -14.50 21.43 -20.79
N GLU A 1033 -13.44 21.05 -20.08
CA GLU A 1033 -12.05 21.15 -20.56
C GLU A 1033 -11.76 20.01 -21.54
N TRP A 1034 -11.88 20.30 -22.84
CA TRP A 1034 -11.38 19.42 -23.89
C TRP A 1034 -9.90 19.71 -24.17
N SER A 1035 -9.18 18.74 -24.74
CA SER A 1035 -7.74 18.85 -25.06
C SER A 1035 -7.37 19.96 -26.05
N GLY A 1036 -8.36 20.62 -26.67
CA GLY A 1036 -8.22 21.81 -27.51
C GLY A 1036 -8.54 23.16 -26.83
N GLY A 1037 -9.02 23.17 -25.59
CA GLY A 1037 -9.30 24.38 -24.80
C GLY A 1037 -10.70 24.44 -24.17
N ASP A 1038 -10.85 25.36 -23.22
CA ASP A 1038 -12.02 25.53 -22.36
C ASP A 1038 -13.28 25.92 -23.17
N LYS A 1039 -14.37 25.17 -23.00
CA LYS A 1039 -15.73 25.58 -23.36
C LYS A 1039 -16.63 25.56 -22.13
N THR A 1040 -17.42 26.61 -21.93
CA THR A 1040 -18.60 26.55 -21.05
C THR A 1040 -19.77 26.02 -21.86
N ASP A 1041 -20.47 25.02 -21.33
CA ASP A 1041 -21.68 24.43 -21.90
C ASP A 1041 -22.77 24.28 -20.82
N TYR A 1042 -24.00 23.99 -21.23
CA TYR A 1042 -25.17 23.96 -20.34
C TYR A 1042 -25.73 22.55 -20.20
N VAL A 1043 -25.42 21.87 -19.09
CA VAL A 1043 -25.99 20.56 -18.78
C VAL A 1043 -27.39 20.78 -18.18
N ARG A 1044 -28.41 20.59 -19.03
CA ARG A 1044 -29.82 20.69 -18.64
C ARG A 1044 -30.26 19.44 -17.87
N LEU A 1045 -31.16 19.64 -16.92
CA LEU A 1045 -31.86 18.56 -16.18
C LEU A 1045 -30.92 17.54 -15.50
N SER A 1046 -29.81 18.01 -14.93
CA SER A 1046 -28.87 17.19 -14.17
C SER A 1046 -29.29 16.98 -12.71
N ASP A 1047 -29.17 15.74 -12.25
CA ASP A 1047 -29.28 15.38 -10.82
C ASP A 1047 -27.91 15.45 -10.09
N TYR A 1048 -26.81 15.75 -10.79
CA TYR A 1048 -25.47 15.91 -10.19
C TYR A 1048 -25.48 16.91 -9.01
N TYR A 1049 -26.33 17.93 -9.09
CA TYR A 1049 -26.53 18.93 -8.04
C TYR A 1049 -26.93 18.33 -6.68
N TYR A 1050 -27.64 17.19 -6.68
CA TYR A 1050 -27.95 16.42 -5.47
C TYR A 1050 -26.79 15.54 -4.98
N GLY A 1051 -25.82 15.22 -5.85
CA GLY A 1051 -24.68 14.34 -5.58
C GLY A 1051 -23.37 15.04 -5.18
N GLU A 1052 -23.28 16.38 -5.30
CA GLU A 1052 -22.03 17.18 -5.22
C GLU A 1052 -21.07 16.86 -4.06
N ASN A 1053 -21.56 16.33 -2.94
CA ASN A 1053 -20.73 15.99 -1.76
C ASN A 1053 -20.26 14.51 -1.72
N GLY A 1054 -20.46 13.73 -2.79
CA GLY A 1054 -20.13 12.29 -2.85
C GLY A 1054 -21.33 11.35 -2.69
N LEU A 1055 -22.55 11.90 -2.57
CA LEU A 1055 -23.78 11.12 -2.43
C LEU A 1055 -24.08 10.39 -3.75
N ILE A 1056 -24.33 9.08 -3.69
CA ILE A 1056 -24.53 8.25 -4.89
C ILE A 1056 -25.99 8.41 -5.34
N VAL A 1057 -26.22 9.22 -6.37
CA VAL A 1057 -27.56 9.54 -6.90
C VAL A 1057 -27.89 8.65 -8.10
N GLY A 1058 -29.13 8.15 -8.13
CA GLY A 1058 -29.76 7.58 -9.32
C GLY A 1058 -31.22 8.02 -9.44
N ARG A 1059 -31.76 8.00 -10.66
CA ARG A 1059 -33.18 8.29 -10.94
C ARG A 1059 -33.83 7.12 -11.67
N ILE A 1060 -35.10 6.87 -11.35
CA ILE A 1060 -36.02 6.03 -12.12
C ILE A 1060 -36.96 6.96 -12.88
N ILE A 1061 -36.84 6.89 -14.20
CA ILE A 1061 -37.58 7.64 -15.22
C ILE A 1061 -38.72 6.79 -15.80
N GLY A 1062 -39.71 7.44 -16.43
CA GLY A 1062 -40.89 6.80 -17.00
C GLY A 1062 -42.13 7.68 -16.95
N ASP A 1063 -42.86 7.74 -18.06
CA ASP A 1063 -43.97 8.67 -18.32
C ASP A 1063 -45.20 8.48 -17.41
N ASN A 1064 -45.30 7.32 -16.73
CA ASN A 1064 -46.40 6.98 -15.84
C ASN A 1064 -45.94 5.99 -14.74
N ALA A 1065 -46.81 5.74 -13.76
CA ALA A 1065 -46.53 4.93 -12.58
C ALA A 1065 -46.32 3.44 -12.87
N ARG A 1066 -46.84 2.92 -14.00
CA ARG A 1066 -46.59 1.54 -14.43
C ARG A 1066 -45.17 1.40 -14.96
N ASP A 1067 -44.69 2.38 -15.72
CA ASP A 1067 -43.31 2.38 -16.23
C ASP A 1067 -42.30 2.70 -15.14
N LEU A 1068 -42.61 3.61 -14.20
CA LEU A 1068 -41.81 3.84 -12.99
C LEU A 1068 -41.74 2.59 -12.08
N LEU A 1069 -42.76 1.74 -12.08
CA LEU A 1069 -42.81 0.50 -11.29
C LEU A 1069 -41.85 -0.57 -11.83
N LYS A 1070 -41.64 -0.63 -13.15
CA LYS A 1070 -40.80 -1.66 -13.80
C LYS A 1070 -39.35 -1.64 -13.31
N PRO A 1071 -38.59 -0.52 -13.33
CA PRO A 1071 -37.24 -0.47 -12.77
C PRO A 1071 -37.16 -0.69 -11.27
N ILE A 1072 -38.20 -0.35 -10.49
CA ILE A 1072 -38.24 -0.64 -9.05
C ILE A 1072 -38.37 -2.14 -8.80
N LYS A 1073 -39.30 -2.81 -9.49
CA LYS A 1073 -39.42 -4.28 -9.42
C LYS A 1073 -38.14 -4.95 -9.90
N ALA A 1074 -37.58 -4.58 -11.04
CA ALA A 1074 -36.29 -5.09 -11.50
C ALA A 1074 -35.14 -4.86 -10.48
N SER A 1075 -35.13 -3.73 -9.76
CA SER A 1075 -34.14 -3.45 -8.70
C SER A 1075 -34.33 -4.32 -7.45
N ILE A 1076 -35.58 -4.68 -7.14
CA ILE A 1076 -35.94 -5.64 -6.09
C ILE A 1076 -35.57 -7.06 -6.53
N ASP A 1077 -35.90 -7.46 -7.75
CA ASP A 1077 -35.59 -8.78 -8.30
C ASP A 1077 -34.07 -9.00 -8.41
N VAL A 1078 -33.30 -7.97 -8.82
CA VAL A 1078 -31.83 -7.98 -8.76
C VAL A 1078 -31.30 -8.12 -7.33
N TYR A 1079 -31.97 -7.54 -6.32
CA TYR A 1079 -31.57 -7.68 -4.91
C TYR A 1079 -31.93 -9.05 -4.33
N LEU A 1080 -33.13 -9.57 -4.59
CA LEU A 1080 -33.63 -10.84 -4.06
C LEU A 1080 -32.90 -12.03 -4.69
N GLY A 1081 -32.40 -11.87 -5.91
CA GLY A 1081 -31.61 -12.88 -6.60
C GLY A 1081 -32.27 -13.48 -7.84
N TYR A 1082 -33.11 -12.72 -8.54
CA TYR A 1082 -33.87 -13.16 -9.71
C TYR A 1082 -33.46 -12.43 -11.01
N GLY A 1083 -32.78 -11.29 -10.90
CA GLY A 1083 -32.36 -10.49 -12.06
C GLY A 1083 -31.28 -11.10 -12.98
N PHE A 1084 -30.96 -10.35 -14.04
CA PHE A 1084 -30.21 -10.71 -15.26
C PHE A 1084 -28.99 -11.64 -15.15
N ASN A 1085 -28.80 -12.44 -16.21
CA ASN A 1085 -27.59 -13.23 -16.48
C ASN A 1085 -26.40 -12.32 -16.81
N ARG A 1086 -25.36 -12.31 -15.96
CA ARG A 1086 -24.12 -11.52 -16.14
C ARG A 1086 -22.97 -12.27 -16.83
N GLN A 1087 -23.22 -13.44 -17.41
CA GLN A 1087 -22.21 -14.22 -18.15
C GLN A 1087 -21.91 -13.67 -19.55
N THR A 1088 -22.72 -12.72 -20.03
CA THR A 1088 -22.60 -12.12 -21.37
C THR A 1088 -22.56 -10.60 -21.26
N ALA A 1089 -21.67 -9.97 -22.02
CA ALA A 1089 -21.64 -8.52 -22.21
C ALA A 1089 -21.60 -8.20 -23.71
N VAL A 1090 -22.28 -7.12 -24.10
CA VAL A 1090 -22.33 -6.66 -25.49
C VAL A 1090 -21.60 -5.32 -25.58
N PHE A 1091 -20.62 -5.26 -26.46
CA PHE A 1091 -19.75 -4.11 -26.71
C PHE A 1091 -20.07 -3.54 -28.09
N THR A 1092 -20.52 -2.28 -28.15
CA THR A 1092 -20.99 -1.65 -29.39
C THR A 1092 -20.12 -0.45 -29.77
N SER A 1093 -19.67 -0.35 -31.03
CA SER A 1093 -18.97 0.85 -31.53
C SER A 1093 -19.71 1.48 -32.72
N GLY A 1094 -20.09 2.75 -32.57
CA GLY A 1094 -20.66 3.56 -33.66
C GLY A 1094 -19.62 4.03 -34.68
N TYR A 1095 -20.09 4.72 -35.72
CA TYR A 1095 -19.24 5.42 -36.68
C TYR A 1095 -18.63 6.68 -36.04
N GLU A 1096 -17.36 6.96 -36.33
CA GLU A 1096 -16.68 8.22 -36.01
C GLU A 1096 -15.84 8.68 -37.21
N ASP A 1097 -15.77 9.99 -37.44
CA ASP A 1097 -14.93 10.60 -38.47
C ASP A 1097 -13.43 10.55 -38.11
N GLU A 1098 -12.56 10.69 -39.12
CA GLU A 1098 -11.08 10.56 -39.05
C GLU A 1098 -10.33 11.47 -38.03
N GLY A 1099 -11.04 12.27 -37.23
CA GLY A 1099 -10.47 13.18 -36.23
C GLY A 1099 -10.26 12.60 -34.83
N CYS A 1100 -10.95 11.51 -34.47
CA CYS A 1100 -10.96 10.94 -33.11
C CYS A 1100 -10.62 9.44 -33.09
N GLY A 1101 -9.48 9.09 -32.47
CA GLY A 1101 -9.16 7.73 -32.01
C GLY A 1101 -9.14 6.61 -33.06
N ASP A 1102 -9.22 5.38 -32.54
CA ASP A 1102 -9.82 4.22 -33.21
C ASP A 1102 -10.81 3.65 -32.20
N PHE A 1103 -11.96 4.30 -32.03
CA PHE A 1103 -12.94 3.92 -31.02
C PHE A 1103 -13.41 2.46 -31.13
N PRO A 1104 -13.58 1.87 -32.33
CA PRO A 1104 -13.77 0.42 -32.47
C PRO A 1104 -12.57 -0.44 -32.01
N GLY A 1105 -11.35 0.11 -31.98
CA GLY A 1105 -10.20 -0.47 -31.30
C GLY A 1105 -10.34 -0.40 -29.78
N GLU A 1106 -10.67 0.79 -29.23
CA GLU A 1106 -10.90 0.99 -27.78
C GLU A 1106 -12.03 0.10 -27.24
N VAL A 1107 -13.09 -0.12 -28.03
CA VAL A 1107 -14.19 -1.04 -27.71
C VAL A 1107 -13.78 -2.52 -27.74
N ARG A 1108 -12.72 -2.88 -28.49
CA ARG A 1108 -12.10 -4.22 -28.43
C ARG A 1108 -11.21 -4.36 -27.21
N ASP A 1109 -10.37 -3.38 -26.91
CA ASP A 1109 -9.53 -3.36 -25.71
C ASP A 1109 -10.40 -3.47 -24.43
N ALA A 1110 -11.52 -2.74 -24.37
CA ALA A 1110 -12.49 -2.84 -23.27
C ALA A 1110 -13.21 -4.21 -23.18
N ALA A 1111 -13.42 -4.89 -24.31
CA ALA A 1111 -14.01 -6.23 -24.34
C ALA A 1111 -13.00 -7.31 -23.92
N ASP A 1112 -11.72 -7.14 -24.27
CA ASP A 1112 -10.62 -8.01 -23.84
C ASP A 1112 -10.36 -7.84 -22.33
N ASP A 1113 -10.30 -6.62 -21.80
CA ASP A 1113 -10.22 -6.33 -20.35
C ASP A 1113 -11.40 -6.95 -19.58
N ALA A 1114 -12.62 -6.88 -20.14
CA ALA A 1114 -13.80 -7.49 -19.53
C ALA A 1114 -13.78 -9.03 -19.58
N SER A 1115 -13.07 -9.63 -20.54
CA SER A 1115 -13.02 -11.09 -20.74
C SER A 1115 -12.33 -11.83 -19.57
N GLU A 1116 -11.55 -11.13 -18.73
CA GLU A 1116 -11.02 -11.69 -17.47
C GLU A 1116 -12.13 -12.05 -16.46
N GLN A 1117 -13.32 -11.45 -16.59
CA GLN A 1117 -14.42 -11.54 -15.62
C GLN A 1117 -15.75 -12.01 -16.25
N ILE A 1118 -15.96 -11.76 -17.54
CA ILE A 1118 -17.20 -12.08 -18.27
C ILE A 1118 -16.88 -13.11 -19.37
N PRO A 1119 -17.41 -14.35 -19.31
CA PRO A 1119 -16.99 -15.42 -20.21
C PRO A 1119 -17.47 -15.27 -21.67
N ASN A 1120 -18.47 -14.42 -21.95
CA ASN A 1120 -19.00 -14.19 -23.30
C ASN A 1120 -19.04 -12.69 -23.63
N CYS A 1121 -17.95 -12.12 -24.14
CA CYS A 1121 -17.94 -10.79 -24.73
C CYS A 1121 -18.39 -10.85 -26.20
N ILE A 1122 -19.46 -10.16 -26.57
CA ILE A 1122 -19.96 -10.03 -27.94
C ILE A 1122 -19.64 -8.62 -28.45
N ILE A 1123 -18.92 -8.51 -29.57
CA ILE A 1123 -18.54 -7.21 -30.15
C ILE A 1123 -19.35 -6.92 -31.41
N ILE A 1124 -19.98 -5.75 -31.43
CA ILE A 1124 -20.89 -5.25 -32.47
C ILE A 1124 -20.33 -3.92 -33.00
N ASP A 1125 -19.55 -4.00 -34.07
CA ASP A 1125 -19.00 -2.86 -34.80
C ASP A 1125 -20.02 -2.39 -35.84
N TRP A 1126 -20.23 -1.07 -36.03
CA TRP A 1126 -21.12 -0.53 -37.08
C TRP A 1126 -20.79 -1.11 -38.48
N ARG A 1127 -19.51 -1.39 -38.74
CA ARG A 1127 -19.01 -2.02 -39.97
C ARG A 1127 -19.59 -3.41 -40.22
N ASN A 1128 -20.14 -4.08 -39.20
CA ASN A 1128 -20.80 -5.38 -39.34
C ASN A 1128 -22.17 -5.27 -40.04
N PHE A 1129 -22.77 -4.08 -40.09
CA PHE A 1129 -24.11 -3.85 -40.68
C PHE A 1129 -24.07 -3.14 -42.04
N VAL A 1130 -23.02 -2.37 -42.32
CA VAL A 1130 -22.89 -1.63 -43.60
C VAL A 1130 -22.56 -2.60 -44.74
N LYS A 1131 -23.53 -2.78 -45.65
CA LYS A 1131 -23.34 -3.57 -46.89
C LYS A 1131 -22.64 -2.77 -47.99
N THR A 1132 -23.03 -1.50 -48.13
CA THR A 1132 -22.63 -0.60 -49.22
C THR A 1132 -22.54 0.81 -48.64
N GLU A 1133 -21.53 1.58 -49.08
CA GLU A 1133 -21.25 2.93 -48.61
C GLU A 1133 -20.96 3.82 -49.84
N TRP A 1134 -21.55 5.02 -49.90
CA TRP A 1134 -21.22 6.03 -50.91
C TRP A 1134 -21.39 7.43 -50.34
N ASN A 1135 -20.49 8.33 -50.74
CA ASN A 1135 -20.51 9.72 -50.29
C ASN A 1135 -21.55 10.51 -51.08
N ILE A 1136 -22.64 10.89 -50.39
CA ILE A 1136 -23.53 11.98 -50.77
C ILE A 1136 -23.18 13.22 -49.95
N ARG A 1137 -23.57 14.40 -50.44
CA ARG A 1137 -23.64 15.60 -49.60
C ARG A 1137 -25.06 15.64 -49.04
N PHE A 1138 -25.18 15.50 -47.72
CA PHE A 1138 -26.45 15.55 -46.99
C PHE A 1138 -26.35 16.63 -45.91
N THR A 1139 -27.32 17.53 -45.82
CA THR A 1139 -27.35 18.65 -44.86
C THR A 1139 -28.32 18.40 -43.69
N GLU A 1140 -28.38 19.29 -42.71
CA GLU A 1140 -29.39 19.26 -41.63
C GLU A 1140 -30.81 19.61 -42.10
N TYR A 1141 -30.97 20.02 -43.37
CA TYR A 1141 -32.24 20.38 -44.01
C TYR A 1141 -32.63 19.45 -45.16
N ASP A 1142 -31.77 18.50 -45.52
CA ASP A 1142 -32.07 17.49 -46.53
C ASP A 1142 -33.03 16.44 -45.95
N ALA A 1143 -33.91 15.91 -46.80
CA ALA A 1143 -34.85 14.86 -46.43
C ALA A 1143 -34.54 13.57 -47.19
N PHE A 1144 -34.99 12.43 -46.65
CA PHE A 1144 -34.95 11.15 -47.35
C PHE A 1144 -36.20 10.32 -47.11
N ALA A 1145 -36.47 9.40 -48.03
CA ALA A 1145 -37.53 8.40 -47.92
C ALA A 1145 -37.09 7.08 -48.55
N LEU A 1146 -37.72 5.99 -48.14
CA LEU A 1146 -37.54 4.65 -48.71
C LEU A 1146 -38.85 4.19 -49.34
N LYS A 1147 -38.79 3.67 -50.57
CA LYS A 1147 -39.96 3.12 -51.28
C LYS A 1147 -39.55 2.28 -52.48
N ASP A 1148 -40.17 1.13 -52.70
CA ASP A 1148 -40.09 0.40 -53.98
C ASP A 1148 -40.71 1.25 -55.11
N LEU A 1149 -39.90 1.62 -56.13
CA LEU A 1149 -40.30 2.48 -57.24
C LEU A 1149 -40.30 1.81 -58.63
N ASP A 1150 -39.83 0.56 -58.77
CA ASP A 1150 -40.03 -0.22 -60.01
C ASP A 1150 -40.75 -1.57 -59.88
N GLY A 1151 -41.10 -1.97 -58.66
CA GLY A 1151 -41.97 -3.11 -58.34
C GLY A 1151 -41.24 -4.43 -58.17
N ASP A 1152 -39.95 -4.41 -57.82
CA ASP A 1152 -39.14 -5.64 -57.63
C ASP A 1152 -39.17 -6.19 -56.19
N GLY A 1153 -39.71 -5.42 -55.24
CA GLY A 1153 -39.80 -5.78 -53.82
C GLY A 1153 -38.64 -5.28 -52.94
N ILE A 1154 -37.79 -4.40 -53.46
CA ILE A 1154 -36.71 -3.72 -52.73
C ILE A 1154 -36.97 -2.21 -52.74
N ASP A 1155 -36.83 -1.54 -51.59
CA ASP A 1155 -36.97 -0.09 -51.54
C ASP A 1155 -35.77 0.64 -52.17
N GLU A 1156 -36.05 1.61 -53.04
CA GLU A 1156 -35.10 2.66 -53.43
C GLU A 1156 -34.77 3.57 -52.23
N ILE A 1157 -33.64 4.27 -52.33
CA ILE A 1157 -33.25 5.36 -51.45
C ILE A 1157 -33.48 6.68 -52.19
N ILE A 1158 -34.42 7.49 -51.69
CA ILE A 1158 -34.80 8.77 -52.28
C ILE A 1158 -34.33 9.88 -51.33
N ILE A 1159 -33.64 10.90 -51.87
CA ILE A 1159 -33.06 12.01 -51.10
C ILE A 1159 -33.45 13.34 -51.76
N ALA A 1160 -34.05 14.26 -51.00
CA ALA A 1160 -34.32 15.64 -51.40
C ALA A 1160 -33.24 16.56 -50.81
N ASN A 1161 -32.60 17.39 -51.64
CA ASN A 1161 -31.51 18.29 -51.24
C ASN A 1161 -31.92 19.78 -51.25
N ASP A 1162 -31.65 20.49 -50.14
CA ASP A 1162 -32.00 21.91 -49.95
C ASP A 1162 -31.15 22.86 -50.82
N GLU A 1163 -29.88 22.50 -51.05
CA GLU A 1163 -28.92 23.38 -51.70
C GLU A 1163 -29.02 23.41 -53.24
N ASP A 1164 -29.46 22.33 -53.88
CA ASP A 1164 -29.61 22.23 -55.34
C ASP A 1164 -31.06 22.03 -55.84
N GLN A 1165 -32.02 21.90 -54.91
CA GLN A 1165 -33.46 21.79 -55.13
C GLN A 1165 -33.84 20.58 -55.99
N ARG A 1166 -33.26 19.41 -55.67
CA ARG A 1166 -33.51 18.15 -56.39
C ARG A 1166 -33.84 16.98 -55.48
N VAL A 1167 -34.68 16.10 -56.02
CA VAL A 1167 -34.88 14.74 -55.52
C VAL A 1167 -34.02 13.76 -56.34
N TYR A 1168 -33.05 13.15 -55.69
CA TYR A 1168 -32.23 12.06 -56.20
C TYR A 1168 -32.83 10.72 -55.80
N ILE A 1169 -32.73 9.72 -56.68
CA ILE A 1169 -33.19 8.35 -56.45
C ILE A 1169 -32.00 7.42 -56.72
N TYR A 1170 -31.72 6.51 -55.78
CA TYR A 1170 -30.66 5.52 -55.85
C TYR A 1170 -31.21 4.14 -55.55
N THR A 1171 -30.69 3.10 -56.22
CA THR A 1171 -30.94 1.72 -55.78
C THR A 1171 -30.23 1.45 -54.43
N SER A 1172 -30.55 0.35 -53.76
CA SER A 1172 -29.88 -0.10 -52.53
C SER A 1172 -28.34 -0.25 -52.63
N ASP A 1173 -27.79 -0.38 -53.85
CA ASP A 1173 -26.35 -0.40 -54.15
C ASP A 1173 -25.75 1.00 -54.41
N GLY A 1174 -26.49 2.08 -54.14
CA GLY A 1174 -26.05 3.47 -54.38
C GLY A 1174 -25.99 3.88 -55.85
N ILE A 1175 -26.63 3.13 -56.76
CA ILE A 1175 -26.58 3.41 -58.20
C ILE A 1175 -27.69 4.41 -58.57
N PRO A 1176 -27.38 5.58 -59.18
CA PRO A 1176 -28.39 6.56 -59.57
C PRO A 1176 -29.44 6.00 -60.54
N TRP A 1177 -30.70 6.39 -60.31
CA TRP A 1177 -31.87 5.92 -61.06
C TRP A 1177 -31.75 6.17 -62.55
N LYS A 1178 -31.85 5.10 -63.35
CA LYS A 1178 -31.61 5.14 -64.81
C LYS A 1178 -32.56 6.08 -65.58
N ARG A 1179 -33.73 6.40 -65.01
CA ARG A 1179 -34.71 7.33 -65.61
C ARG A 1179 -34.41 8.81 -65.28
N ALA A 1180 -33.73 9.09 -64.16
CA ALA A 1180 -33.43 10.45 -63.67
C ALA A 1180 -32.00 10.59 -63.09
N PRO A 1181 -30.92 10.26 -63.84
CA PRO A 1181 -29.56 10.15 -63.31
C PRO A 1181 -28.87 11.48 -62.97
N MET A 1182 -29.61 12.60 -62.96
CA MET A 1182 -29.15 13.94 -62.53
C MET A 1182 -30.09 14.57 -61.49
N GLY A 1183 -30.93 13.77 -60.84
CA GLY A 1183 -31.98 14.24 -59.94
C GLY A 1183 -33.17 14.87 -60.69
N ILE A 1184 -34.34 14.73 -60.08
CA ILE A 1184 -35.59 15.41 -60.46
C ILE A 1184 -35.53 16.82 -59.86
N GLN A 1185 -35.77 17.86 -60.66
CA GLN A 1185 -35.84 19.23 -60.12
C GLN A 1185 -37.22 19.48 -59.51
N CYS A 1186 -37.24 20.08 -58.32
CA CYS A 1186 -38.43 20.32 -57.51
C CYS A 1186 -38.36 21.69 -56.81
N HIS A 1187 -39.40 22.03 -56.05
CA HIS A 1187 -39.41 23.11 -55.07
C HIS A 1187 -39.23 22.49 -53.69
N PHE A 1188 -37.98 22.14 -53.34
CA PHE A 1188 -37.62 21.68 -51.99
C PHE A 1188 -36.62 22.68 -51.40
N THR A 1189 -36.93 23.22 -50.23
CA THR A 1189 -36.12 24.17 -49.46
C THR A 1189 -35.95 23.70 -48.01
N ARG A 1190 -35.47 24.59 -47.13
CA ARG A 1190 -35.19 24.27 -45.74
C ARG A 1190 -36.47 24.24 -44.95
N TYR A 1191 -36.57 23.30 -44.00
CA TYR A 1191 -37.75 23.09 -43.15
C TYR A 1191 -38.98 22.51 -43.88
N ASP A 1192 -38.90 22.28 -45.20
CA ASP A 1192 -39.91 21.60 -46.00
C ASP A 1192 -40.21 20.18 -45.50
N GLY A 1193 -41.48 19.79 -45.55
CA GLY A 1193 -41.91 18.40 -45.39
C GLY A 1193 -41.72 17.59 -46.68
N PHE A 1194 -41.31 16.33 -46.57
CA PHE A 1194 -41.07 15.43 -47.70
C PHE A 1194 -41.73 14.06 -47.51
N ALA A 1195 -42.45 13.55 -48.53
CA ALA A 1195 -43.10 12.24 -48.49
C ALA A 1195 -43.22 11.58 -49.88
N LEU A 1196 -43.49 10.26 -49.90
CA LEU A 1196 -43.71 9.46 -51.10
C LEU A 1196 -44.98 8.62 -50.99
N GLY A 1197 -45.83 8.62 -52.02
CA GLY A 1197 -47.04 7.79 -52.05
C GLY A 1197 -47.83 7.93 -53.34
N ASP A 1198 -48.57 6.90 -53.70
CA ASP A 1198 -49.63 6.98 -54.72
C ASP A 1198 -50.75 7.86 -54.17
N VAL A 1199 -50.96 9.04 -54.78
CA VAL A 1199 -51.93 10.05 -54.30
C VAL A 1199 -53.01 10.40 -55.32
N ASP A 1200 -53.04 9.72 -56.48
CA ASP A 1200 -54.21 9.75 -57.39
C ASP A 1200 -54.79 8.36 -57.73
N GLY A 1201 -54.18 7.28 -57.24
CA GLY A 1201 -54.68 5.90 -57.31
C GLY A 1201 -54.31 5.17 -58.61
N ASP A 1202 -53.20 5.53 -59.27
CA ASP A 1202 -52.77 4.90 -60.53
C ASP A 1202 -51.84 3.68 -60.35
N GLY A 1203 -51.36 3.45 -59.12
CA GLY A 1203 -50.43 2.38 -58.75
C GLY A 1203 -48.95 2.77 -58.75
N ILE A 1204 -48.62 4.06 -58.94
CA ILE A 1204 -47.25 4.60 -58.94
C ILE A 1204 -47.12 5.63 -57.81
N ASN A 1205 -45.98 5.63 -57.11
CA ASN A 1205 -45.75 6.62 -56.05
C ASN A 1205 -45.32 7.98 -56.63
N GLU A 1206 -45.98 9.05 -56.21
CA GLU A 1206 -45.52 10.42 -56.41
C GLU A 1206 -44.48 10.85 -55.38
N ILE A 1207 -43.83 11.97 -55.68
CA ILE A 1207 -43.04 12.79 -54.76
C ILE A 1207 -43.92 13.93 -54.26
N ILE A 1208 -44.11 14.02 -52.94
CA ILE A 1208 -44.88 15.08 -52.29
C ILE A 1208 -43.92 15.94 -51.47
N ILE A 1209 -43.98 17.26 -51.67
CA ILE A 1209 -43.23 18.25 -50.89
C ILE A 1209 -44.21 19.26 -50.30
N ALA A 1210 -44.10 19.54 -49.01
CA ALA A 1210 -44.80 20.63 -48.31
C ALA A 1210 -43.80 21.76 -48.05
N ASN A 1211 -43.92 22.85 -48.81
CA ASN A 1211 -42.96 23.96 -48.81
C ASN A 1211 -43.41 25.09 -47.87
N ASP A 1212 -42.56 25.49 -46.91
CA ASP A 1212 -42.89 26.54 -45.92
C ASP A 1212 -42.71 27.97 -46.48
N GLU A 1213 -41.75 28.19 -47.38
CA GLU A 1213 -41.51 29.51 -48.00
C GLU A 1213 -42.68 29.95 -48.92
N GLU A 1214 -43.41 29.02 -49.54
CA GLU A 1214 -44.48 29.28 -50.51
C GLU A 1214 -45.91 28.91 -50.01
N ASP A 1215 -46.08 28.32 -48.80
CA ASP A 1215 -47.35 27.76 -48.28
C ASP A 1215 -48.02 26.76 -49.26
N LEU A 1216 -47.22 25.91 -49.93
CA LEU A 1216 -47.69 25.04 -51.01
C LEU A 1216 -47.32 23.58 -50.80
N VAL A 1217 -48.29 22.68 -50.93
CA VAL A 1217 -48.03 21.27 -51.24
C VAL A 1217 -47.83 21.13 -52.74
N TYR A 1218 -46.73 20.52 -53.15
CA TYR A 1218 -46.40 20.14 -54.52
C TYR A 1218 -46.44 18.62 -54.69
N ILE A 1219 -47.06 18.14 -55.77
CA ILE A 1219 -47.02 16.73 -56.20
C ILE A 1219 -46.26 16.64 -57.53
N TYR A 1220 -45.16 15.88 -57.55
CA TYR A 1220 -44.39 15.55 -58.76
C TYR A 1220 -44.44 14.06 -59.08
N GLU A 1221 -44.53 13.71 -60.37
CA GLU A 1221 -44.29 12.34 -60.83
C GLU A 1221 -42.79 11.99 -60.80
N LEU A 1222 -42.45 10.70 -60.78
CA LEU A 1222 -41.07 10.16 -60.84
C LEU A 1222 -40.29 10.48 -62.14
N ASN A 1223 -40.87 11.27 -63.04
CA ASN A 1223 -40.23 11.82 -64.24
C ASN A 1223 -39.94 13.34 -64.13
N GLY A 1224 -40.36 13.99 -63.03
CA GLY A 1224 -40.20 15.42 -62.77
C GLY A 1224 -41.29 16.33 -63.35
N ALA A 1225 -42.37 15.78 -63.91
CA ALA A 1225 -43.56 16.57 -64.21
C ALA A 1225 -44.31 16.91 -62.92
N LEU A 1226 -44.70 18.18 -62.77
CA LEU A 1226 -45.60 18.61 -61.69
C LEU A 1226 -47.03 18.14 -62.01
N LYS A 1227 -47.57 17.25 -61.17
CA LYS A 1227 -48.92 16.67 -61.26
C LYS A 1227 -49.98 17.67 -60.74
N GLY A 1228 -49.64 18.41 -59.67
CA GLY A 1228 -50.45 19.52 -59.14
C GLY A 1228 -49.83 20.21 -57.92
N SER A 1229 -50.45 21.31 -57.47
CA SER A 1229 -50.15 21.95 -56.18
C SER A 1229 -51.35 22.71 -55.61
N TRP A 1230 -51.40 22.90 -54.28
CA TRP A 1230 -52.45 23.67 -53.58
C TRP A 1230 -51.91 24.34 -52.31
N TYR A 1231 -52.63 25.38 -51.86
CA TYR A 1231 -52.29 26.17 -50.67
C TYR A 1231 -52.65 25.45 -49.37
N PHE A 1232 -51.70 25.42 -48.43
CA PHE A 1232 -51.89 24.95 -47.06
C PHE A 1232 -50.88 25.66 -46.15
N GLU A 1233 -51.33 26.19 -45.01
CA GLU A 1233 -50.45 26.91 -44.07
C GLU A 1233 -49.52 25.90 -43.37
N PHE A 1234 -48.20 26.03 -43.55
CA PHE A 1234 -47.18 25.21 -42.88
C PHE A 1234 -46.23 26.09 -42.06
N ASN A 1235 -45.78 25.54 -40.93
CA ASN A 1235 -44.73 26.12 -40.10
C ASN A 1235 -43.41 25.38 -40.33
N GLN A 1236 -42.31 26.02 -39.97
CA GLN A 1236 -40.99 25.38 -39.98
C GLN A 1236 -41.00 24.11 -39.13
N TRP A 1237 -40.59 22.98 -39.74
CA TRP A 1237 -40.59 21.62 -39.20
C TRP A 1237 -41.96 20.90 -39.13
N ASP A 1238 -43.03 21.45 -39.73
CA ASP A 1238 -44.28 20.69 -39.91
C ASP A 1238 -44.05 19.52 -40.89
N GLN A 1239 -44.33 18.29 -40.43
CA GLN A 1239 -44.09 17.08 -41.21
C GLN A 1239 -45.30 16.66 -42.06
N ILE A 1240 -45.03 16.04 -43.21
CA ILE A 1240 -46.04 15.45 -44.10
C ILE A 1240 -45.82 13.95 -44.23
N ALA A 1241 -46.93 13.20 -44.33
CA ALA A 1241 -46.94 11.75 -44.53
C ALA A 1241 -48.06 11.35 -45.49
N THR A 1242 -47.90 10.21 -46.15
CA THR A 1242 -48.76 9.72 -47.24
C THR A 1242 -49.10 8.25 -47.07
N GLY A 1243 -50.31 7.85 -47.44
CA GLY A 1243 -50.77 6.47 -47.36
C GLY A 1243 -52.25 6.31 -47.72
N ASP A 1244 -52.68 5.05 -47.89
CA ASP A 1244 -54.01 4.69 -48.38
C ASP A 1244 -55.11 5.02 -47.36
N ILE A 1245 -55.76 6.19 -47.51
CA ILE A 1245 -57.00 6.51 -46.80
C ILE A 1245 -58.15 5.74 -47.49
N LEU A 1246 -58.69 4.71 -46.84
CA LEU A 1246 -59.75 3.85 -47.41
C LEU A 1246 -61.01 4.65 -47.79
N HIS A 1247 -61.15 4.97 -49.07
CA HIS A 1247 -62.01 6.04 -49.54
C HIS A 1247 -63.47 5.65 -49.88
N GLU A 1248 -64.15 4.95 -48.96
CA GLU A 1248 -65.62 5.04 -48.85
C GLU A 1248 -65.91 6.10 -47.76
N TYR A 1249 -66.44 7.30 -48.04
CA TYR A 1249 -67.43 7.72 -49.04
C TYR A 1249 -67.13 9.09 -49.69
N MET A 1250 -67.81 9.36 -50.80
CA MET A 1250 -68.29 10.70 -51.22
C MET A 1250 -69.83 10.69 -51.29
#